data_AF-A0A928G138-F1
#
_entry.id   AF-A0A928G138-F1
#
_cell.length_a   1.000
_cell.length_b   1.000
_cell.length_c   1.000
_cell.angle_alpha   90.00
_cell.angle_beta   90.00
_cell.angle_gamma   90.00
#
_symmetry.space_group_name_H-M   'P 1'
#
loop_
_entity.id
_entity.type
_entity.pdbx_description
1 polymer ?
#
loop_
_entity_poly.entity_id
_entity_poly.type
_entity_poly.pdbx_seq_one_letter_code
_entity_poly.pdbx_strand_id
1 'polypeptide(L)'
;MKNLWKMMVAALVIIGATACTETEESLDKGNNNVEEAGVSFYATFGDDDTRAYIDDSDGDKRWTTVWEEGDVLEVTNLADSSSYLFVCTDAATGKFTCEDSAAATLIGQTVRICSDSGKHPRDSRLGKKALYVWTTGVEFTQDATIQLTSQTSFLRYTYEGEGAVTLKLELQSDSGTNIKSFRSFDNETEGLTSANEITFSGIKGENFVPFWCGIDPSFDSRDATLSYSIDGVKVKETTINHICSGKVYNLGTLTDPEPAAKIYLVPNDGWKADGAWFSAHFFNSTDGFADVKMTDDNGDGIYECSVPADMEKVLFCRMNPAFTEFAWNEEGATDENLHVWNQTADETIGVEPDNYYYILDWAKGIWGNKDGYELPVRTLGIIGLGGNWDVDTDMTLDGDYYTLMNVTVAATDSFKVRANDAWTENYGIASSATADAVAIEKDTMYSLVQDGKNMQLAAGTYDFYFNDTTKEFYAMTPGTTPEDLAIAQYKIYVHPYNNVWTKFNLYSWDTAGANPTGGWPGATSTVTETINGYTYYVWTMPRSATGASLSIIINDGTSQTADFALGTLDKDYYLLLNGVTLSIVEDKENPEPEVVQGEPQPSTWALAGDFNSWGDLVMYTTDVAELFVAKSVTIGAYKEIKVKQVGNWNNSFGGGINYLNANIWTKAYSGGSNFSIVNAGVYDVYFDNANKRIYVMNEGVDYATATEQSKNGAAPDLSSASWGLCGTHNNWSAPDIQLVWDGTIGLYVAKSAKLTGEFKVRANNSWGEDYGCGGTVTVNSATGKSMTRGGGNCKVASGTYDVYFDLTGKKIWVRTPGSDAPTK
;
A
#
# COMPACT_ATOMS: atom_id res chain seq x y z
N MET A 1 14.74 43.30 -40.69
CA MET A 1 14.42 42.76 -42.04
C MET A 1 14.21 41.25 -42.08
N LYS A 2 15.03 40.37 -41.48
CA LYS A 2 14.67 38.93 -41.37
C LYS A 2 13.52 38.61 -40.38
N ASN A 3 13.28 39.47 -39.38
CA ASN A 3 12.10 39.37 -38.51
C ASN A 3 10.86 40.11 -39.05
N LEU A 4 10.98 40.86 -40.16
CA LEU A 4 9.83 41.42 -40.89
C LEU A 4 9.32 40.41 -41.95
N TRP A 5 10.17 39.49 -42.40
CA TRP A 5 9.84 38.42 -43.34
C TRP A 5 9.07 37.24 -42.70
N LYS A 6 9.07 37.11 -41.37
CA LYS A 6 8.27 36.11 -40.66
C LYS A 6 6.89 36.62 -40.20
N MET A 7 6.63 37.92 -40.27
CA MET A 7 5.29 38.50 -40.06
C MET A 7 4.54 38.78 -41.38
N MET A 8 5.23 38.89 -42.53
CA MET A 8 4.60 39.05 -43.86
C MET A 8 4.33 37.74 -44.61
N VAL A 9 4.66 36.59 -44.03
CA VAL A 9 4.22 35.26 -44.51
C VAL A 9 3.00 34.74 -43.71
N ALA A 10 2.52 35.52 -42.72
CA ALA A 10 1.34 35.21 -41.92
C ALA A 10 0.13 36.14 -42.18
N ALA A 11 0.20 37.04 -43.17
CA ALA A 11 -0.92 37.90 -43.54
C ALA A 11 -0.84 38.32 -45.02
N LEU A 12 -1.90 38.00 -45.79
CA LEU A 12 -2.17 38.32 -47.21
C LEU A 12 -1.78 37.29 -48.30
N VAL A 13 -2.37 36.11 -48.19
CA VAL A 13 -3.26 35.52 -49.23
C VAL A 13 -4.56 35.12 -48.49
N ILE A 14 -5.35 36.05 -47.98
CA ILE A 14 -6.58 36.62 -48.56
C ILE A 14 -7.33 35.78 -49.62
N ILE A 15 -8.41 35.15 -49.13
CA ILE A 15 -9.81 35.13 -49.62
C ILE A 15 -10.14 34.32 -50.90
N GLY A 16 -10.86 33.22 -50.69
CA GLY A 16 -11.60 32.51 -51.75
C GLY A 16 -12.25 31.17 -51.36
N ALA A 17 -13.19 31.20 -50.41
CA ALA A 17 -14.31 30.26 -50.25
C ALA A 17 -14.08 28.79 -49.76
N THR A 18 -15.04 28.37 -48.93
CA THR A 18 -15.55 27.01 -48.72
C THR A 18 -14.67 26.03 -47.94
N ALA A 19 -14.97 25.86 -46.65
CA ALA A 19 -14.62 24.65 -45.93
C ALA A 19 -15.53 23.52 -46.42
N CYS A 20 -15.01 22.74 -47.37
CA CYS A 20 -15.48 21.39 -47.65
C CYS A 20 -14.34 20.45 -47.23
N THR A 21 -14.72 19.49 -46.42
CA THR A 21 -13.94 18.44 -45.79
C THR A 21 -13.00 17.70 -46.74
N GLU A 22 -11.82 17.39 -46.19
CA GLU A 22 -10.89 16.39 -46.68
C GLU A 22 -11.62 15.07 -46.95
N THR A 23 -11.37 14.50 -48.11
CA THR A 23 -11.56 13.08 -48.41
C THR A 23 -10.19 12.56 -48.84
N GLU A 24 -9.59 11.71 -48.02
CA GLU A 24 -8.54 10.81 -48.45
C GLU A 24 -9.13 9.42 -48.72
N GLU A 25 -8.63 8.87 -49.82
CA GLU A 25 -8.51 7.46 -50.20
C GLU A 25 -9.75 6.62 -50.50
N SER A 26 -9.87 6.41 -51.81
CA SER A 26 -10.48 5.28 -52.49
C SER A 26 -9.82 3.94 -52.14
N LEU A 27 -10.65 2.92 -51.92
CA LEU A 27 -10.57 1.51 -52.37
C LEU A 27 -11.84 0.86 -51.78
N ASP A 28 -12.86 0.51 -52.56
CA ASP A 28 -12.86 -0.70 -53.37
C ASP A 28 -13.92 -0.63 -54.48
N LYS A 29 -13.58 -1.15 -55.66
CA LYS A 29 -14.52 -1.41 -56.76
C LYS A 29 -14.89 -2.87 -56.72
N GLY A 30 -16.15 -3.17 -56.39
CA GLY A 30 -16.66 -4.52 -56.62
C GLY A 30 -18.10 -4.75 -56.20
N ASN A 31 -19.08 -4.28 -56.97
CA ASN A 31 -20.00 -5.13 -57.76
C ASN A 31 -21.18 -4.29 -58.27
N ASN A 32 -21.37 -4.30 -59.58
CA ASN A 32 -22.64 -3.98 -60.19
C ASN A 32 -23.61 -5.13 -59.91
N ASN A 33 -24.73 -4.84 -59.24
CA ASN A 33 -26.00 -5.51 -59.49
C ASN A 33 -27.13 -4.48 -59.36
N VAL A 34 -28.13 -4.70 -60.20
CA VAL A 34 -29.17 -3.79 -60.67
C VAL A 34 -30.41 -3.87 -59.78
N GLU A 35 -31.17 -2.76 -59.69
CA GLU A 35 -32.56 -2.62 -59.17
C GLU A 35 -32.69 -2.79 -57.63
N GLU A 36 -33.26 -1.84 -56.86
CA GLU A 36 -34.65 -1.37 -56.93
C GLU A 36 -34.83 0.13 -56.58
N ALA A 37 -35.89 0.73 -57.12
CA ALA A 37 -36.19 2.16 -57.08
C ALA A 37 -36.70 2.67 -55.71
N GLY A 38 -35.78 2.94 -54.79
CA GLY A 38 -36.08 3.59 -53.50
C GLY A 38 -35.68 5.06 -53.44
N VAL A 39 -36.44 5.87 -52.68
CA VAL A 39 -36.08 7.26 -52.36
C VAL A 39 -35.20 7.27 -51.11
N SER A 40 -34.14 8.08 -51.09
CA SER A 40 -33.27 8.24 -49.93
C SER A 40 -33.07 9.68 -49.47
N PHE A 41 -32.69 9.84 -48.21
CA PHE A 41 -32.14 11.07 -47.62
C PHE A 41 -31.13 10.72 -46.52
N TYR A 42 -30.36 11.71 -46.06
CA TYR A 42 -29.42 11.57 -44.95
C TYR A 42 -29.95 12.31 -43.73
N ALA A 43 -29.87 11.72 -42.53
CA ALA A 43 -30.38 12.33 -41.30
C ALA A 43 -29.25 12.69 -40.32
N THR A 44 -29.22 13.93 -39.85
CA THR A 44 -28.25 14.41 -38.84
C THR A 44 -28.95 15.10 -37.68
N PHE A 45 -28.39 15.07 -36.47
CA PHE A 45 -28.95 15.80 -35.33
C PHE A 45 -28.39 17.23 -35.27
N GLY A 46 -29.28 18.21 -35.11
CA GLY A 46 -28.93 19.62 -34.97
C GLY A 46 -28.88 20.07 -33.50
N ASP A 47 -27.73 20.64 -33.12
CA ASP A 47 -27.46 21.53 -31.97
C ASP A 47 -26.66 20.94 -30.78
N ASP A 48 -25.88 21.85 -30.16
CA ASP A 48 -24.73 21.58 -29.30
C ASP A 48 -25.07 21.17 -27.85
N ASP A 49 -26.33 21.33 -27.42
CA ASP A 49 -26.73 21.30 -26.01
C ASP A 49 -27.49 20.03 -25.55
N THR A 50 -27.66 19.01 -26.40
CA THR A 50 -28.32 17.71 -26.05
C THR A 50 -27.40 16.49 -26.13
N ARG A 51 -26.10 16.70 -25.94
CA ARG A 51 -25.04 15.71 -26.12
C ARG A 51 -24.90 14.76 -24.88
N ALA A 52 -25.52 13.57 -24.92
CA ALA A 52 -25.27 12.40 -24.05
C ALA A 52 -24.00 11.56 -24.40
N TYR A 53 -22.95 11.62 -23.58
CA TYR A 53 -21.67 10.94 -23.82
C TYR A 53 -21.72 9.43 -23.49
N ILE A 54 -20.94 8.61 -24.22
CA ILE A 54 -20.50 7.27 -23.77
C ILE A 54 -18.97 7.25 -23.88
N ASP A 55 -18.29 6.94 -22.77
CA ASP A 55 -16.84 6.69 -22.74
C ASP A 55 -16.53 5.35 -23.42
N ASP A 56 -15.54 5.34 -24.32
CA ASP A 56 -14.67 4.17 -24.48
C ASP A 56 -13.38 4.38 -23.67
N SER A 57 -12.70 3.28 -23.37
CA SER A 57 -11.53 3.24 -22.47
C SER A 57 -10.32 4.03 -22.94
N ASP A 58 -10.37 4.66 -24.11
CA ASP A 58 -9.24 5.35 -24.73
C ASP A 58 -9.39 6.89 -24.71
N GLY A 59 -10.45 7.43 -24.08
CA GLY A 59 -10.56 8.86 -23.75
C GLY A 59 -10.74 9.81 -24.94
N ASP A 60 -11.07 9.26 -26.12
CA ASP A 60 -11.32 10.05 -27.33
C ASP A 60 -12.82 10.43 -27.41
N LYS A 61 -13.15 11.69 -27.09
CA LYS A 61 -14.51 12.23 -27.22
C LYS A 61 -14.92 12.32 -28.70
N ARG A 62 -15.50 11.26 -29.27
CA ARG A 62 -16.01 11.27 -30.64
C ARG A 62 -17.49 10.92 -30.68
N TRP A 63 -18.27 11.88 -31.20
CA TRP A 63 -19.64 11.66 -31.59
C TRP A 63 -19.68 11.06 -32.99
N THR A 64 -20.27 9.88 -33.15
CA THR A 64 -20.77 9.37 -34.43
C THR A 64 -22.28 9.15 -34.27
N THR A 65 -23.08 9.65 -35.20
CA THR A 65 -24.53 9.47 -35.26
C THR A 65 -24.93 8.02 -34.93
N VAL A 66 -25.72 7.84 -33.87
CA VAL A 66 -26.17 6.52 -33.40
C VAL A 66 -27.41 6.08 -34.20
N TRP A 67 -27.27 6.00 -35.52
CA TRP A 67 -28.21 5.23 -36.32
C TRP A 67 -27.67 3.81 -36.42
N GLU A 68 -28.51 2.81 -36.23
CA GLU A 68 -28.20 1.43 -36.56
C GLU A 68 -28.89 1.02 -37.86
N GLU A 69 -28.28 0.09 -38.58
CA GLU A 69 -28.93 -0.51 -39.74
C GLU A 69 -30.27 -1.13 -39.31
N GLY A 70 -31.35 -0.75 -39.99
CA GLY A 70 -32.72 -1.14 -39.63
C GLY A 70 -33.49 -0.13 -38.77
N ASP A 71 -32.88 0.95 -38.30
CA ASP A 71 -33.64 2.03 -37.64
C ASP A 71 -34.66 2.66 -38.60
N VAL A 72 -35.83 3.07 -38.10
CA VAL A 72 -36.95 3.52 -38.94
C VAL A 72 -37.36 4.94 -38.59
N LEU A 73 -37.50 5.77 -39.62
CA LEU A 73 -38.13 7.08 -39.56
C LEU A 73 -39.42 7.08 -40.38
N GLU A 74 -40.50 7.55 -39.78
CA GLU A 74 -41.72 7.87 -40.49
C GLU A 74 -41.63 9.31 -41.03
N VAL A 75 -41.86 9.45 -42.33
CA VAL A 75 -41.89 10.73 -43.04
C VAL A 75 -43.32 10.97 -43.51
N THR A 76 -43.99 11.95 -42.92
CA THR A 76 -45.39 12.30 -43.19
C THR A 76 -45.47 13.60 -43.99
N ASN A 77 -46.12 13.58 -45.15
CA ASN A 77 -46.46 14.78 -45.89
C ASN A 77 -47.49 15.60 -45.12
N LEU A 78 -47.17 16.86 -44.80
CA LEU A 78 -48.08 17.71 -44.04
C LEU A 78 -49.28 18.21 -44.84
N ALA A 79 -49.22 18.17 -46.19
CA ALA A 79 -50.30 18.64 -47.04
C ALA A 79 -51.47 17.64 -47.14
N ASP A 80 -51.18 16.34 -47.20
CA ASP A 80 -52.18 15.28 -47.42
C ASP A 80 -52.16 14.16 -46.36
N SER A 81 -51.25 14.23 -45.39
CA SER A 81 -51.07 13.25 -44.31
C SER A 81 -50.67 11.84 -44.77
N SER A 82 -50.18 11.67 -46.00
CA SER A 82 -49.54 10.42 -46.42
C SER A 82 -48.24 10.22 -45.65
N SER A 83 -47.97 8.98 -45.20
CA SER A 83 -46.79 8.61 -44.43
C SER A 83 -46.03 7.46 -45.08
N TYR A 84 -44.71 7.54 -45.03
CA TYR A 84 -43.81 6.54 -45.58
C TYR A 84 -42.73 6.19 -44.55
N LEU A 85 -42.38 4.91 -44.46
CA LEU A 85 -41.34 4.42 -43.56
C LEU A 85 -40.01 4.36 -44.31
N PHE A 86 -39.02 5.09 -43.81
CA PHE A 86 -37.65 5.04 -44.29
C PHE A 86 -36.80 4.26 -43.30
N VAL A 87 -36.02 3.32 -43.82
CA VAL A 87 -35.17 2.43 -43.03
C VAL A 87 -33.71 2.83 -43.21
N CYS A 88 -32.96 2.89 -42.12
CA CYS A 88 -31.53 3.14 -42.14
C CYS A 88 -30.83 1.96 -42.82
N THR A 89 -30.20 2.23 -43.97
CA THR A 89 -29.43 1.24 -44.72
C THR A 89 -27.92 1.42 -44.55
N ASP A 90 -27.49 2.52 -43.96
CA ASP A 90 -26.09 2.75 -43.63
C ASP A 90 -25.98 3.61 -42.36
N ALA A 91 -25.67 2.92 -41.26
CA ALA A 91 -25.43 3.48 -39.95
C ALA A 91 -24.27 4.50 -39.92
N ALA A 92 -23.23 4.28 -40.73
CA ALA A 92 -22.03 5.12 -40.73
C ALA A 92 -22.29 6.47 -41.40
N THR A 93 -23.15 6.51 -42.41
CA THR A 93 -23.52 7.73 -43.12
C THR A 93 -24.86 8.33 -42.68
N GLY A 94 -25.64 7.59 -41.88
CA GLY A 94 -27.00 7.98 -41.48
C GLY A 94 -27.96 8.02 -42.67
N LYS A 95 -27.78 7.12 -43.64
CA LYS A 95 -28.59 7.04 -44.85
C LYS A 95 -29.87 6.26 -44.60
N PHE A 96 -30.99 6.86 -44.97
CA PHE A 96 -32.33 6.29 -44.87
C PHE A 96 -32.92 6.10 -46.27
N THR A 97 -33.50 4.92 -46.52
CA THR A 97 -34.11 4.53 -47.80
C THR A 97 -35.52 4.03 -47.59
N CYS A 98 -36.45 4.42 -48.46
CA CYS A 98 -37.79 3.87 -48.53
C CYS A 98 -37.93 3.00 -49.79
N GLU A 99 -38.37 1.76 -49.63
CA GLU A 99 -38.64 0.83 -50.73
C GLU A 99 -39.99 1.10 -51.41
N ASP A 100 -40.88 1.90 -50.78
CA ASP A 100 -42.13 2.31 -51.41
C ASP A 100 -41.87 3.37 -52.47
N SER A 101 -41.97 2.98 -53.73
CA SER A 101 -41.83 3.88 -54.89
C SER A 101 -42.76 5.10 -54.86
N ALA A 102 -43.89 5.05 -54.13
CA ALA A 102 -44.78 6.20 -53.96
C ALA A 102 -44.19 7.30 -53.06
N ALA A 103 -43.15 7.01 -52.27
CA ALA A 103 -42.42 8.00 -51.48
C ALA A 103 -41.76 9.10 -52.35
N ALA A 104 -41.58 8.87 -53.65
CA ALA A 104 -41.10 9.89 -54.60
C ALA A 104 -42.01 11.11 -54.69
N THR A 105 -43.28 10.97 -54.30
CA THR A 105 -44.23 12.09 -54.22
C THR A 105 -43.91 13.09 -53.10
N LEU A 106 -43.07 12.72 -52.12
CA LEU A 106 -42.63 13.61 -51.04
C LEU A 106 -41.66 14.69 -51.55
N ILE A 107 -40.97 14.49 -52.67
CA ILE A 107 -39.93 15.41 -53.14
C ILE A 107 -40.52 16.80 -53.43
N GLY A 108 -39.99 17.82 -52.77
CA GLY A 108 -40.45 19.21 -52.81
C GLY A 108 -41.67 19.52 -51.94
N GLN A 109 -42.17 18.56 -51.15
CA GLN A 109 -43.25 18.76 -50.19
C GLN A 109 -42.69 19.13 -48.81
N THR A 110 -43.50 19.81 -47.99
CA THR A 110 -43.20 19.99 -46.58
C THR A 110 -43.63 18.76 -45.79
N VAL A 111 -42.68 18.09 -45.15
CA VAL A 111 -42.89 16.86 -44.40
C VAL A 111 -42.60 17.05 -42.92
N ARG A 112 -43.19 16.18 -42.10
CA ARG A 112 -42.78 15.91 -40.73
C ARG A 112 -42.02 14.60 -40.71
N ILE A 113 -40.90 14.58 -40.00
CA ILE A 113 -40.11 13.37 -39.77
C ILE A 113 -40.17 13.05 -38.29
N CYS A 114 -40.60 11.83 -37.96
CA CYS A 114 -40.60 11.31 -36.61
C CYS A 114 -40.07 9.89 -36.57
N SER A 115 -39.40 9.53 -35.49
CA SER A 115 -39.17 8.12 -35.17
C SER A 115 -40.52 7.53 -34.72
N ASP A 116 -41.24 6.74 -35.54
CA ASP A 116 -42.45 6.09 -35.03
C ASP A 116 -42.72 4.66 -35.53
N SER A 117 -43.10 3.84 -34.54
CA SER A 117 -44.16 2.85 -34.63
C SER A 117 -44.63 2.50 -33.20
N GLY A 118 -45.39 3.40 -32.57
CA GLY A 118 -46.31 3.12 -31.46
C GLY A 118 -45.71 2.60 -30.14
N LYS A 119 -44.39 2.56 -29.97
CA LYS A 119 -43.73 2.17 -28.71
C LYS A 119 -42.50 3.05 -28.53
N HIS A 120 -42.55 3.87 -27.48
CA HIS A 120 -41.63 4.95 -27.13
C HIS A 120 -40.19 4.44 -26.77
N PRO A 121 -39.24 5.29 -26.29
CA PRO A 121 -37.80 5.04 -26.38
C PRO A 121 -37.38 3.66 -25.89
N ARG A 122 -36.56 2.98 -26.69
CA ARG A 122 -36.08 1.61 -26.45
C ARG A 122 -34.90 1.65 -25.47
N ASP A 123 -34.95 0.80 -24.45
CA ASP A 123 -33.92 0.44 -23.45
C ASP A 123 -32.71 1.39 -23.23
N SER A 124 -32.64 1.98 -22.03
CA SER A 124 -31.52 2.80 -21.54
C SER A 124 -30.55 2.08 -20.60
N ARG A 125 -30.57 0.75 -20.46
CA ARG A 125 -29.65 0.07 -19.53
C ARG A 125 -28.17 0.18 -19.91
N LEU A 126 -27.83 0.64 -21.11
CA LEU A 126 -26.46 0.87 -21.58
C LEU A 126 -26.32 2.09 -22.51
N GLY A 127 -27.06 3.17 -22.24
CA GLY A 127 -26.79 4.51 -22.81
C GLY A 127 -27.02 4.72 -24.31
N LYS A 128 -27.48 3.74 -25.10
CA LYS A 128 -27.46 3.88 -26.57
C LYS A 128 -28.75 4.28 -27.29
N LYS A 129 -29.97 4.21 -26.70
CA LYS A 129 -31.21 4.28 -27.53
C LYS A 129 -32.46 5.03 -26.99
N ALA A 130 -32.32 6.19 -26.36
CA ALA A 130 -33.48 6.92 -25.79
C ALA A 130 -33.86 8.26 -26.46
N LEU A 131 -33.75 8.38 -27.78
CA LEU A 131 -34.05 9.64 -28.48
C LEU A 131 -35.43 9.62 -29.16
N TYR A 132 -36.35 10.49 -28.73
CA TYR A 132 -37.55 10.80 -29.50
C TYR A 132 -37.27 12.00 -30.41
N VAL A 133 -37.54 11.83 -31.70
CA VAL A 133 -37.13 12.78 -32.73
C VAL A 133 -38.35 13.34 -33.44
N TRP A 134 -38.37 14.66 -33.64
CA TRP A 134 -39.50 15.36 -34.26
C TRP A 134 -39.05 16.62 -35.02
N THR A 135 -39.47 16.76 -36.28
CA THR A 135 -39.29 18.00 -37.04
C THR A 135 -40.61 18.77 -37.21
N THR A 136 -40.54 20.09 -37.14
CA THR A 136 -41.64 20.97 -37.52
C THR A 136 -41.49 21.40 -38.97
N GLY A 137 -42.02 20.59 -39.90
CA GLY A 137 -42.22 20.97 -41.30
C GLY A 137 -40.93 21.32 -42.05
N VAL A 138 -40.28 20.32 -42.64
CA VAL A 138 -39.06 20.48 -43.45
C VAL A 138 -39.35 20.18 -44.91
N GLU A 139 -38.74 20.90 -45.85
CA GLU A 139 -38.86 20.56 -47.27
C GLU A 139 -38.10 19.27 -47.56
N PHE A 140 -38.79 18.26 -48.09
CA PHE A 140 -38.19 16.97 -48.38
C PHE A 140 -37.49 17.00 -49.73
N THR A 141 -36.18 16.81 -49.73
CA THR A 141 -35.36 16.75 -50.95
C THR A 141 -34.60 15.43 -50.99
N GLN A 142 -34.61 14.78 -52.16
CA GLN A 142 -33.92 13.51 -52.35
C GLN A 142 -32.41 13.67 -52.17
N ASP A 143 -31.79 12.72 -51.49
CA ASP A 143 -30.35 12.64 -51.21
C ASP A 143 -29.77 13.87 -50.48
N ALA A 144 -30.62 14.69 -49.86
CA ALA A 144 -30.22 15.80 -49.02
C ALA A 144 -30.03 15.39 -47.56
N THR A 145 -29.21 16.15 -46.84
CA THR A 145 -29.09 16.03 -45.40
C THR A 145 -30.19 16.84 -44.72
N ILE A 146 -31.04 16.16 -43.95
CA ILE A 146 -32.09 16.76 -43.14
C ILE A 146 -31.64 16.78 -41.67
N GLN A 147 -31.75 17.94 -41.05
CA GLN A 147 -31.48 18.11 -39.62
C GLN A 147 -32.71 17.74 -38.79
N LEU A 148 -32.49 16.92 -37.76
CA LEU A 148 -33.50 16.46 -36.83
C LEU A 148 -33.25 17.03 -35.44
N THR A 149 -34.33 17.29 -34.69
CA THR A 149 -34.28 17.82 -33.32
C THR A 149 -34.78 16.77 -32.33
N SER A 150 -34.03 16.55 -31.25
CA SER A 150 -34.45 15.71 -30.13
C SER A 150 -35.49 16.44 -29.27
N GLN A 151 -36.50 15.70 -28.83
CA GLN A 151 -37.47 16.16 -27.83
C GLN A 151 -37.25 15.49 -26.46
N THR A 152 -36.35 14.51 -26.37
CA THR A 152 -36.01 13.90 -25.08
C THR A 152 -35.15 14.87 -24.27
N SER A 153 -35.55 15.13 -23.02
CA SER A 153 -34.72 15.84 -22.04
C SER A 153 -33.96 14.85 -21.17
N PHE A 154 -32.80 15.25 -20.63
CA PHE A 154 -31.93 14.39 -19.84
C PHE A 154 -31.57 15.02 -18.50
N LEU A 155 -31.56 14.23 -17.43
CA LEU A 155 -30.84 14.56 -16.20
C LEU A 155 -29.41 14.03 -16.32
N ARG A 156 -28.42 14.86 -16.02
CA ARG A 156 -26.99 14.48 -16.02
C ARG A 156 -26.47 14.50 -14.59
N TYR A 157 -25.83 13.43 -14.14
CA TYR A 157 -25.14 13.41 -12.85
C TYR A 157 -23.89 12.55 -12.88
N THR A 158 -22.97 12.75 -11.94
CA THR A 158 -21.82 11.86 -11.71
C THR A 158 -22.01 11.16 -10.37
N TYR A 159 -21.79 9.85 -10.30
CA TYR A 159 -21.88 9.11 -9.04
C TYR A 159 -20.82 8.02 -9.02
N GLU A 160 -19.98 7.99 -7.99
CA GLU A 160 -18.88 7.03 -7.86
C GLU A 160 -19.17 5.95 -6.81
N GLY A 161 -20.27 6.09 -6.06
CA GLY A 161 -20.69 5.16 -5.00
C GLY A 161 -21.27 3.85 -5.54
N GLU A 162 -21.59 2.93 -4.63
CA GLU A 162 -22.15 1.61 -4.95
C GLU A 162 -23.64 1.49 -4.65
N GLY A 163 -24.19 2.43 -3.87
CA GLY A 163 -25.60 2.45 -3.48
C GLY A 163 -26.56 2.70 -4.64
N ALA A 164 -27.82 2.30 -4.45
CA ALA A 164 -28.89 2.47 -5.41
C ALA A 164 -29.38 3.93 -5.46
N VAL A 165 -29.10 4.62 -6.57
CA VAL A 165 -29.56 5.99 -6.83
C VAL A 165 -31.02 5.98 -7.24
N THR A 166 -31.90 6.62 -6.47
CA THR A 166 -33.29 6.87 -6.86
C THR A 166 -33.50 8.34 -7.15
N LEU A 167 -33.96 8.67 -8.36
CA LEU A 167 -34.33 10.02 -8.78
C LEU A 167 -35.85 10.15 -8.81
N LYS A 168 -36.38 11.24 -8.26
CA LYS A 168 -37.81 11.54 -8.26
C LYS A 168 -38.06 12.97 -8.76
N LEU A 169 -38.93 13.11 -9.77
CA LEU A 169 -39.22 14.37 -10.44
C LEU A 169 -40.73 14.62 -10.38
N GLU A 170 -41.09 15.74 -9.79
CA GLU A 170 -42.47 16.15 -9.58
C GLU A 170 -42.71 17.51 -10.26
N LEU A 171 -43.53 17.51 -11.31
CA LEU A 171 -43.93 18.75 -11.98
C LEU A 171 -44.93 19.52 -11.10
N GLN A 172 -44.67 20.80 -10.85
CA GLN A 172 -45.63 21.66 -10.17
C GLN A 172 -46.83 21.89 -11.12
N SER A 173 -48.05 21.61 -10.65
CA SER A 173 -49.28 21.90 -11.39
C SER A 173 -50.23 22.74 -10.56
N ASP A 174 -50.87 23.72 -11.17
CA ASP A 174 -51.93 24.54 -10.54
C ASP A 174 -53.20 23.72 -10.24
N SER A 175 -53.29 22.45 -10.70
CA SER A 175 -54.43 21.56 -10.53
C SER A 175 -54.18 20.33 -9.64
N GLY A 176 -53.00 20.20 -9.03
CA GLY A 176 -52.67 19.11 -8.10
C GLY A 176 -52.56 17.71 -8.72
N THR A 177 -52.47 17.58 -10.05
CA THR A 177 -52.34 16.28 -10.74
C THR A 177 -50.88 16.00 -11.09
N ASN A 178 -50.28 14.99 -10.44
CA ASN A 178 -48.93 14.51 -10.74
C ASN A 178 -48.82 14.02 -12.19
N ILE A 179 -48.08 14.76 -13.02
CA ILE A 179 -47.75 14.31 -14.37
C ILE A 179 -46.57 13.34 -14.24
N LYS A 180 -46.78 12.08 -14.62
CA LYS A 180 -45.76 11.04 -14.60
C LYS A 180 -44.64 11.37 -15.60
N SER A 181 -43.48 11.73 -15.07
CA SER A 181 -42.42 12.43 -15.84
C SER A 181 -41.31 11.49 -16.32
N PHE A 182 -41.08 10.37 -15.62
CA PHE A 182 -40.14 9.34 -16.07
C PHE A 182 -40.85 8.27 -16.88
N ARG A 183 -40.17 7.80 -17.91
CA ARG A 183 -40.56 6.66 -18.74
C ARG A 183 -39.43 5.64 -18.63
N SER A 184 -39.67 4.53 -17.93
CA SER A 184 -38.76 3.39 -17.86
C SER A 184 -39.31 2.23 -18.70
N PHE A 185 -38.45 1.53 -19.41
CA PHE A 185 -38.82 0.30 -20.13
C PHE A 185 -38.76 -0.88 -19.15
N ASP A 186 -39.88 -1.56 -18.96
CA ASP A 186 -39.94 -2.81 -18.21
C ASP A 186 -39.71 -3.98 -19.17
N ASN A 187 -38.59 -4.68 -18.98
CA ASN A 187 -38.21 -5.82 -19.83
C ASN A 187 -39.16 -7.02 -19.67
N GLU A 188 -39.93 -7.10 -18.57
CA GLU A 188 -40.82 -8.25 -18.33
C GLU A 188 -42.18 -8.11 -19.03
N THR A 189 -42.65 -6.88 -19.27
CA THR A 189 -43.98 -6.63 -19.85
C THR A 189 -43.95 -6.08 -21.28
N GLU A 190 -42.76 -5.89 -21.87
CA GLU A 190 -42.56 -5.25 -23.19
C GLU A 190 -43.35 -3.93 -23.33
N GLY A 191 -43.43 -3.18 -22.23
CA GLY A 191 -44.24 -1.98 -22.09
C GLY A 191 -43.52 -0.87 -21.32
N LEU A 192 -43.91 0.38 -21.60
CA LEU A 192 -43.41 1.53 -20.86
C LEU A 192 -44.27 1.79 -19.64
N THR A 193 -43.65 1.75 -18.47
CA THR A 193 -44.28 2.21 -17.24
C THR A 193 -43.97 3.69 -17.06
N SER A 194 -45.02 4.46 -16.77
CA SER A 194 -44.90 5.86 -16.41
C SER A 194 -44.78 5.96 -14.90
N ALA A 195 -43.68 6.54 -14.42
CA ALA A 195 -43.34 6.62 -13.00
C ALA A 195 -42.97 8.05 -12.60
N ASN A 196 -43.13 8.35 -11.31
CA ASN A 196 -42.69 9.62 -10.71
C ASN A 196 -41.25 9.52 -10.17
N GLU A 197 -40.74 8.30 -10.04
CA GLU A 197 -39.41 7.97 -9.57
C GLU A 197 -38.79 6.85 -10.41
N ILE A 198 -37.48 6.82 -10.46
CA ILE A 198 -36.69 5.79 -11.13
C ILE A 198 -35.46 5.47 -10.28
N THR A 199 -35.19 4.17 -10.10
CA THR A 199 -34.06 3.68 -9.30
C THR A 199 -33.06 2.97 -10.19
N PHE A 200 -31.79 3.32 -10.02
CA PHE A 200 -30.63 2.75 -10.69
C PHE A 200 -29.71 2.14 -9.64
N SER A 201 -29.31 0.89 -9.82
CA SER A 201 -28.39 0.20 -8.91
C SER A 201 -27.09 -0.13 -9.63
N GLY A 202 -25.95 0.13 -8.98
CA GLY A 202 -24.63 -0.30 -9.47
C GLY A 202 -24.10 0.46 -10.69
N ILE A 203 -24.55 1.70 -10.93
CA ILE A 203 -24.06 2.52 -12.06
C ILE A 203 -23.10 3.59 -11.56
N LYS A 204 -21.82 3.46 -11.91
CA LYS A 204 -20.75 4.41 -11.57
C LYS A 204 -20.42 5.35 -12.73
N GLY A 205 -19.79 6.48 -12.42
CA GLY A 205 -19.34 7.48 -13.38
C GLY A 205 -20.41 8.49 -13.79
N GLU A 206 -20.25 9.06 -14.98
CA GLU A 206 -21.19 10.02 -15.55
C GLU A 206 -22.42 9.33 -16.14
N ASN A 207 -23.60 9.80 -15.77
CA ASN A 207 -24.89 9.19 -16.06
C ASN A 207 -25.85 10.18 -16.73
N PHE A 208 -26.62 9.67 -17.70
CA PHE A 208 -27.67 10.40 -18.40
C PHE A 208 -29.01 9.67 -18.27
N VAL A 209 -29.98 10.30 -17.62
CA VAL A 209 -31.31 9.74 -17.42
C VAL A 209 -32.32 10.47 -18.30
N PRO A 210 -32.86 9.80 -19.35
CA PRO A 210 -33.88 10.41 -20.20
C PRO A 210 -35.20 10.55 -19.44
N PHE A 211 -35.89 11.66 -19.66
CA PHE A 211 -37.25 11.87 -19.15
C PHE A 211 -38.09 12.68 -20.14
N TRP A 212 -39.41 12.53 -20.04
CA TRP A 212 -40.35 13.23 -20.90
C TRP A 212 -41.02 14.35 -20.11
N CYS A 213 -40.72 15.60 -20.45
CA CYS A 213 -41.29 16.74 -19.72
C CYS A 213 -42.78 16.99 -19.99
N GLY A 214 -43.37 16.38 -21.02
CA GLY A 214 -44.82 16.50 -21.29
C GLY A 214 -45.26 17.85 -21.85
N ILE A 215 -44.32 18.77 -22.04
CA ILE A 215 -44.58 20.14 -22.50
C ILE A 215 -44.44 20.11 -24.01
N ASP A 216 -45.55 20.32 -24.72
CA ASP A 216 -45.51 20.60 -26.15
C ASP A 216 -44.63 21.86 -26.35
N PRO A 217 -43.69 21.85 -27.31
CA PRO A 217 -42.75 22.96 -27.53
C PRO A 217 -43.40 24.32 -27.78
N SER A 218 -44.72 24.37 -28.00
CA SER A 218 -45.52 25.59 -28.07
C SER A 218 -46.06 26.14 -26.72
N PHE A 219 -45.86 25.43 -25.60
CA PHE A 219 -46.31 25.84 -24.26
C PHE A 219 -45.20 26.45 -23.40
N ASP A 220 -45.59 27.38 -22.51
CA ASP A 220 -44.70 27.98 -21.51
C ASP A 220 -44.14 26.93 -20.54
N SER A 221 -42.86 27.11 -20.21
CA SER A 221 -42.06 26.31 -19.27
C SER A 221 -42.71 26.16 -17.88
N ARG A 222 -42.47 25.03 -17.18
CA ARG A 222 -42.97 24.78 -15.81
C ARG A 222 -41.85 24.52 -14.81
N ASP A 223 -42.08 24.80 -13.54
CA ASP A 223 -41.15 24.44 -12.47
C ASP A 223 -41.37 22.98 -12.03
N ALA A 224 -40.29 22.30 -11.64
CA ALA A 224 -40.31 20.92 -11.18
C ALA A 224 -39.49 20.78 -9.89
N THR A 225 -39.95 19.96 -8.96
CA THR A 225 -39.15 19.54 -7.80
C THR A 225 -38.45 18.24 -8.14
N LEU A 226 -37.12 18.21 -7.99
CA LEU A 226 -36.29 17.03 -8.17
C LEU A 226 -35.66 16.65 -6.84
N SER A 227 -35.80 15.39 -6.43
CA SER A 227 -35.07 14.83 -5.29
C SER A 227 -34.31 13.57 -5.68
N TYR A 228 -33.21 13.29 -4.97
CA TYR A 228 -32.53 12.01 -5.07
C TYR A 228 -32.31 11.36 -3.70
N SER A 229 -32.34 10.02 -3.69
CA SER A 229 -31.97 9.18 -2.55
C SER A 229 -30.94 8.13 -2.98
N ILE A 230 -30.13 7.68 -2.03
CA ILE A 230 -29.18 6.57 -2.21
C ILE A 230 -29.57 5.49 -1.20
N ASP A 231 -29.79 4.27 -1.66
CA ASP A 231 -30.26 3.13 -0.84
C ASP A 231 -31.52 3.45 0.00
N GLY A 232 -32.40 4.30 -0.56
CA GLY A 232 -33.63 4.73 0.09
C GLY A 232 -33.50 5.93 1.04
N VAL A 233 -32.29 6.40 1.35
CA VAL A 233 -32.05 7.58 2.18
C VAL A 233 -32.08 8.84 1.31
N LYS A 234 -33.04 9.75 1.55
CA LYS A 234 -33.15 11.02 0.83
C LYS A 234 -31.93 11.91 1.13
N VAL A 235 -31.16 12.24 0.10
CA VAL A 235 -29.93 13.03 0.25
C VAL A 235 -30.19 14.51 -0.07
N LYS A 236 -30.89 14.81 -1.17
CA LYS A 236 -31.13 16.21 -1.60
C LYS A 236 -32.48 16.38 -2.30
N GLU A 237 -33.00 17.59 -2.23
CA GLU A 237 -34.13 18.08 -3.01
C GLU A 237 -33.79 19.47 -3.57
N THR A 238 -34.18 19.74 -4.82
CA THR A 238 -33.99 21.03 -5.49
C THR A 238 -35.15 21.33 -6.41
N THR A 239 -35.41 22.61 -6.66
CA THR A 239 -36.36 23.05 -7.69
C THR A 239 -35.61 23.34 -8.99
N ILE A 240 -36.12 22.80 -10.10
CA ILE A 240 -35.72 23.11 -11.47
C ILE A 240 -36.74 24.09 -12.01
N ASN A 241 -36.31 25.33 -12.23
CA ASN A 241 -37.20 26.35 -12.79
C ASN A 241 -37.24 26.24 -14.32
N HIS A 242 -38.42 26.45 -14.90
CA HIS A 242 -38.61 26.54 -16.35
C HIS A 242 -38.14 25.31 -17.16
N ILE A 243 -38.55 24.11 -16.75
CA ILE A 243 -38.29 22.88 -17.50
C ILE A 243 -38.92 22.95 -18.90
N CYS A 244 -38.15 22.55 -19.91
CA CYS A 244 -38.51 22.50 -21.33
C CYS A 244 -37.99 21.22 -22.02
N SER A 245 -38.59 20.93 -23.18
CA SER A 245 -38.27 19.78 -24.05
C SER A 245 -36.89 19.92 -24.69
N GLY A 246 -36.19 18.79 -24.91
CA GLY A 246 -34.90 18.75 -25.58
C GLY A 246 -33.77 19.47 -24.84
N LYS A 247 -33.73 19.40 -23.50
CA LYS A 247 -32.66 20.01 -22.68
C LYS A 247 -31.97 19.01 -21.74
N VAL A 248 -30.72 19.32 -21.40
CA VAL A 248 -29.94 18.60 -20.38
C VAL A 248 -29.92 19.42 -19.08
N TYR A 249 -30.30 18.81 -17.97
CA TYR A 249 -30.27 19.39 -16.64
C TYR A 249 -29.16 18.73 -15.83
N ASN A 250 -28.12 19.48 -15.50
CA ASN A 250 -26.95 18.97 -14.78
C ASN A 250 -27.17 19.03 -13.26
N LEU A 251 -27.09 17.88 -12.60
CA LEU A 251 -27.22 17.69 -11.16
C LEU A 251 -25.86 17.73 -10.44
N GLY A 252 -24.76 17.66 -11.20
CA GLY A 252 -23.41 17.56 -10.65
C GLY A 252 -23.11 16.19 -10.08
N THR A 253 -22.18 16.14 -9.13
CA THR A 253 -21.77 14.91 -8.45
C THR A 253 -22.73 14.58 -7.31
N LEU A 254 -23.33 13.40 -7.35
CA LEU A 254 -24.09 12.84 -6.23
C LEU A 254 -23.10 12.20 -5.26
N THR A 255 -23.33 12.41 -3.98
CA THR A 255 -22.55 11.80 -2.89
C THR A 255 -23.43 10.82 -2.13
N ASP A 256 -22.80 9.79 -1.58
CA ASP A 256 -23.43 8.90 -0.61
C ASP A 256 -23.98 9.71 0.58
N PRO A 257 -25.05 9.23 1.23
CA PRO A 257 -25.56 9.87 2.43
C PRO A 257 -24.46 9.84 3.49
N GLU A 258 -24.31 10.94 4.22
CA GLU A 258 -23.44 10.94 5.40
C GLU A 258 -23.84 9.76 6.31
N PRO A 259 -22.89 8.94 6.78
CA PRO A 259 -23.22 7.78 7.60
C PRO A 259 -24.05 8.20 8.80
N ALA A 260 -25.02 7.39 9.21
CA ALA A 260 -25.80 7.63 10.43
C ALA A 260 -24.82 7.90 11.58
N ALA A 261 -24.94 9.05 12.25
CA ALA A 261 -24.01 9.45 13.29
C ALA A 261 -23.89 8.32 14.32
N LYS A 262 -22.68 7.80 14.51
CA LYS A 262 -22.38 6.83 15.57
C LYS A 262 -21.92 7.58 16.81
N ILE A 263 -22.30 7.05 17.97
CA ILE A 263 -21.71 7.44 19.25
C ILE A 263 -21.02 6.24 19.87
N TYR A 264 -19.95 6.54 20.60
CA TYR A 264 -19.09 5.55 21.24
C TYR A 264 -19.10 5.76 22.75
N LEU A 265 -19.15 4.67 23.52
CA LEU A 265 -19.05 4.66 24.97
C LEU A 265 -17.77 3.93 25.37
N VAL A 266 -16.94 4.59 26.16
CA VAL A 266 -15.72 4.03 26.75
C VAL A 266 -15.94 3.88 28.26
N PRO A 267 -16.39 2.71 28.74
CA PRO A 267 -16.65 2.49 30.16
C PRO A 267 -15.35 2.25 30.95
N ASN A 268 -15.26 2.80 32.16
CA ASN A 268 -14.19 2.46 33.11
C ASN A 268 -14.35 1.03 33.67
N ASP A 269 -13.35 0.56 34.40
CA ASP A 269 -13.34 -0.80 34.98
C ASP A 269 -14.49 -1.03 35.97
N GLY A 270 -14.95 0.01 36.66
CA GLY A 270 -16.12 -0.09 37.55
C GLY A 270 -17.43 -0.32 36.78
N TRP A 271 -17.58 0.26 35.60
CA TRP A 271 -18.74 0.04 34.73
C TRP A 271 -18.67 -1.31 34.00
N LYS A 272 -17.47 -1.77 33.63
CA LYS A 272 -17.24 -3.09 33.01
C LYS A 272 -17.34 -4.27 33.99
N ALA A 273 -17.29 -4.00 35.30
CA ALA A 273 -17.39 -5.03 36.32
C ALA A 273 -18.72 -5.80 36.25
N ASP A 274 -18.71 -7.00 36.84
CA ASP A 274 -19.90 -7.85 37.04
C ASP A 274 -20.62 -8.29 35.76
N GLY A 275 -19.95 -8.21 34.60
CA GLY A 275 -20.47 -8.67 33.32
C GLY A 275 -21.60 -7.81 32.75
N ALA A 276 -21.72 -6.56 33.18
CA ALA A 276 -22.74 -5.63 32.72
C ALA A 276 -22.74 -5.45 31.19
N TRP A 277 -23.91 -5.13 30.63
CA TRP A 277 -24.04 -4.65 29.25
C TRP A 277 -24.51 -3.20 29.24
N PHE A 278 -24.38 -2.50 28.11
CA PHE A 278 -24.63 -1.06 28.04
C PHE A 278 -25.74 -0.71 27.05
N SER A 279 -26.49 0.33 27.37
CA SER A 279 -27.57 0.88 26.54
C SER A 279 -27.49 2.40 26.48
N ALA A 280 -27.87 2.98 25.35
CA ALA A 280 -28.04 4.40 25.15
C ALA A 280 -29.55 4.72 25.05
N HIS A 281 -30.05 5.56 25.96
CA HIS A 281 -31.40 6.09 25.93
C HIS A 281 -31.39 7.45 25.23
N PHE A 282 -31.96 7.52 24.04
CA PHE A 282 -32.05 8.73 23.23
C PHE A 282 -33.40 9.42 23.43
N PHE A 283 -33.39 10.74 23.39
CA PHE A 283 -34.60 11.55 23.48
C PHE A 283 -34.46 12.91 22.80
N ASN A 284 -35.60 13.52 22.45
CA ASN A 284 -35.67 14.84 21.85
C ASN A 284 -36.65 15.77 22.58
N SER A 285 -36.66 17.03 22.16
CA SER A 285 -37.54 18.07 22.72
C SER A 285 -39.04 17.89 22.44
N THR A 286 -39.43 16.89 21.63
CA THR A 286 -40.81 16.63 21.18
C THR A 286 -41.35 15.28 21.72
N ASP A 287 -40.86 14.82 22.87
CA ASP A 287 -41.24 13.57 23.54
C ASP A 287 -40.94 12.27 22.76
N GLY A 288 -40.13 12.33 21.71
CA GLY A 288 -39.61 11.14 21.04
C GLY A 288 -38.50 10.50 21.87
N PHE A 289 -38.51 9.17 22.00
CA PHE A 289 -37.46 8.42 22.69
C PHE A 289 -37.14 7.10 21.97
N ALA A 290 -35.91 6.61 22.16
CA ALA A 290 -35.47 5.31 21.65
C ALA A 290 -34.35 4.73 22.52
N ASP A 291 -34.45 3.44 22.84
CA ASP A 291 -33.44 2.70 23.57
C ASP A 291 -32.63 1.82 22.62
N VAL A 292 -31.32 2.04 22.60
CA VAL A 292 -30.41 1.31 21.71
C VAL A 292 -29.34 0.62 22.53
N LYS A 293 -29.31 -0.70 22.46
CA LYS A 293 -28.23 -1.50 23.04
C LYS A 293 -26.92 -1.17 22.34
N MET A 294 -25.86 -0.95 23.11
CA MET A 294 -24.52 -0.70 22.57
C MET A 294 -23.72 -2.01 22.46
N THR A 295 -22.93 -2.14 21.41
CA THR A 295 -22.14 -3.36 21.12
C THR A 295 -20.65 -3.05 21.02
N ASP A 296 -19.83 -3.97 21.55
CA ASP A 296 -18.38 -4.01 21.36
C ASP A 296 -18.09 -5.20 20.46
N ASP A 297 -18.40 -5.04 19.17
CA ASP A 297 -18.37 -6.15 18.20
C ASP A 297 -16.93 -6.56 17.84
N ASN A 298 -15.96 -5.68 18.03
CA ASN A 298 -14.54 -5.92 17.74
C ASN A 298 -13.71 -6.31 19.00
N GLY A 299 -14.29 -6.20 20.20
CA GLY A 299 -13.67 -6.60 21.47
C GLY A 299 -12.59 -5.64 21.94
N ASP A 300 -12.64 -4.37 21.53
CA ASP A 300 -11.65 -3.35 21.91
C ASP A 300 -12.01 -2.62 23.21
N GLY A 301 -13.17 -2.96 23.81
CA GLY A 301 -13.68 -2.34 25.03
C GLY A 301 -14.42 -1.03 24.79
N ILE A 302 -14.69 -0.66 23.53
CA ILE A 302 -15.46 0.51 23.13
C ILE A 302 -16.80 0.04 22.59
N TYR A 303 -17.87 0.49 23.22
CA TYR A 303 -19.22 0.12 22.84
C TYR A 303 -19.78 1.17 21.89
N GLU A 304 -20.38 0.77 20.78
CA GLU A 304 -20.94 1.69 19.78
C GLU A 304 -22.44 1.45 19.54
N CYS A 305 -23.12 2.52 19.12
CA CYS A 305 -24.46 2.43 18.56
C CYS A 305 -24.75 3.58 17.57
N SER A 306 -25.72 3.37 16.69
CA SER A 306 -26.19 4.42 15.78
C SER A 306 -27.20 5.33 16.47
N VAL A 307 -27.06 6.64 16.28
CA VAL A 307 -28.02 7.64 16.74
C VAL A 307 -29.29 7.56 15.88
N PRO A 308 -30.48 7.32 16.46
CA PRO A 308 -31.74 7.37 15.72
C PRO A 308 -32.01 8.77 15.16
N ALA A 309 -32.74 8.85 14.05
CA ALA A 309 -33.09 10.13 13.43
C ALA A 309 -33.84 11.06 14.40
N ASP A 310 -33.58 12.36 14.30
CA ASP A 310 -34.24 13.43 15.06
C ASP A 310 -34.06 13.36 16.59
N MET A 311 -32.98 12.72 17.08
CA MET A 311 -32.61 12.68 18.49
C MET A 311 -31.60 13.78 18.84
N GLU A 312 -31.79 14.44 19.98
CA GLU A 312 -30.98 15.60 20.41
C GLU A 312 -30.11 15.29 21.65
N LYS A 313 -30.57 14.34 22.48
CA LYS A 313 -29.98 14.02 23.77
C LYS A 313 -29.81 12.51 23.96
N VAL A 314 -28.85 12.16 24.80
CA VAL A 314 -28.54 10.77 25.15
C VAL A 314 -28.23 10.64 26.64
N LEU A 315 -28.57 9.49 27.19
CA LEU A 315 -28.18 9.05 28.53
C LEU A 315 -27.69 7.60 28.45
N PHE A 316 -26.52 7.31 29.02
CA PHE A 316 -25.93 5.98 29.00
C PHE A 316 -26.26 5.21 30.27
N CYS A 317 -26.65 3.95 30.11
CA CYS A 317 -27.07 3.05 31.19
C CYS A 317 -26.16 1.82 31.29
N ARG A 318 -25.69 1.51 32.50
CA ARG A 318 -25.12 0.19 32.83
C ARG A 318 -26.25 -0.73 33.24
N MET A 319 -26.41 -1.80 32.49
CA MET A 319 -27.51 -2.72 32.63
C MET A 319 -27.08 -3.97 33.40
N ASN A 320 -28.01 -4.47 34.20
CA ASN A 320 -27.85 -5.74 34.89
C ASN A 320 -27.84 -6.90 33.86
N PRO A 321 -26.80 -7.75 33.86
CA PRO A 321 -26.68 -8.86 32.92
C PRO A 321 -27.70 -9.98 33.11
N ALA A 322 -28.46 -9.98 34.20
CA ALA A 322 -29.59 -10.88 34.38
C ALA A 322 -30.73 -10.61 33.38
N PHE A 323 -30.76 -9.42 32.76
CA PHE A 323 -31.78 -9.01 31.79
C PHE A 323 -31.16 -8.79 30.41
N THR A 324 -31.93 -9.09 29.36
CA THR A 324 -31.49 -8.95 27.96
C THR A 324 -32.13 -7.78 27.22
N GLU A 325 -33.12 -7.13 27.85
CA GLU A 325 -33.88 -6.02 27.28
C GLU A 325 -33.77 -4.80 28.20
N PHE A 326 -33.88 -3.62 27.61
CA PHE A 326 -33.89 -2.38 28.36
C PHE A 326 -35.24 -2.20 29.07
N ALA A 327 -35.20 -1.91 30.38
CA ALA A 327 -36.33 -1.32 31.09
C ALA A 327 -35.83 -0.48 32.26
N TRP A 328 -36.58 0.55 32.60
CA TRP A 328 -36.32 1.35 33.79
C TRP A 328 -36.67 0.58 35.07
N ASN A 329 -35.97 0.91 36.16
CA ASN A 329 -36.23 0.29 37.46
C ASN A 329 -37.63 0.60 37.98
N GLU A 330 -38.33 -0.41 38.47
CA GLU A 330 -39.60 -0.23 39.17
C GLU A 330 -39.40 0.34 40.58
N GLU A 331 -40.40 1.07 41.09
CA GLU A 331 -40.38 1.64 42.43
C GLU A 331 -40.29 0.54 43.50
N GLY A 332 -39.24 0.56 44.32
CA GLY A 332 -39.01 -0.44 45.37
C GLY A 332 -38.15 -1.65 44.95
N ALA A 333 -37.54 -1.62 43.76
CA ALA A 333 -36.57 -2.63 43.35
C ALA A 333 -35.37 -2.75 44.32
N THR A 334 -34.93 -3.98 44.58
CA THR A 334 -33.74 -4.31 45.37
C THR A 334 -32.54 -4.53 44.45
N ASP A 335 -31.30 -4.43 44.97
CA ASP A 335 -30.07 -4.53 44.17
C ASP A 335 -30.01 -5.74 43.20
N GLU A 336 -30.61 -6.88 43.58
CA GLU A 336 -30.69 -8.10 42.76
C GLU A 336 -31.64 -7.99 41.54
N ASN A 337 -32.63 -7.08 41.58
CA ASN A 337 -33.70 -6.92 40.58
C ASN A 337 -33.69 -5.56 39.87
N LEU A 338 -32.66 -4.73 40.06
CA LEU A 338 -32.49 -3.52 39.27
C LEU A 338 -32.17 -3.90 37.82
N HIS A 339 -32.91 -3.35 36.86
CA HIS A 339 -32.61 -3.48 35.43
C HIS A 339 -31.46 -2.54 35.03
N VAL A 340 -31.52 -1.28 35.48
CA VAL A 340 -30.47 -0.28 35.32
C VAL A 340 -29.71 -0.18 36.64
N TRP A 341 -28.46 -0.61 36.68
CA TRP A 341 -27.63 -0.52 37.89
C TRP A 341 -27.14 0.90 38.15
N ASN A 342 -26.77 1.63 37.09
CA ASN A 342 -26.45 3.05 37.16
C ASN A 342 -26.64 3.70 35.78
N GLN A 343 -26.59 5.03 35.76
CA GLN A 343 -26.74 5.83 34.55
C GLN A 343 -25.94 7.13 34.64
N THR A 344 -25.67 7.74 33.49
CA THR A 344 -25.10 9.08 33.39
C THR A 344 -26.18 10.16 33.62
N ALA A 345 -25.76 11.43 33.68
CA ALA A 345 -26.68 12.54 33.48
C ALA A 345 -27.16 12.61 32.03
N ASP A 346 -28.17 13.45 31.78
CA ASP A 346 -28.65 13.81 30.45
C ASP A 346 -27.56 14.57 29.69
N GLU A 347 -27.13 14.03 28.55
CA GLU A 347 -26.11 14.64 27.71
C GLU A 347 -26.69 15.14 26.39
N THR A 348 -26.16 16.24 25.88
CA THR A 348 -26.46 16.71 24.53
C THR A 348 -25.55 15.98 23.54
N ILE A 349 -26.12 15.43 22.47
CA ILE A 349 -25.35 14.68 21.47
C ILE A 349 -24.39 15.66 20.75
N GLY A 350 -23.11 15.30 20.69
CA GLY A 350 -22.09 16.12 20.01
C GLY A 350 -22.36 16.27 18.51
N VAL A 351 -21.92 17.39 17.92
CA VAL A 351 -22.24 17.81 16.53
C VAL A 351 -21.37 17.17 15.44
N GLU A 352 -20.46 16.25 15.79
CA GLU A 352 -19.47 15.66 14.88
C GLU A 352 -19.75 14.18 14.60
N PRO A 353 -19.40 13.66 13.40
CA PRO A 353 -19.38 12.23 13.13
C PRO A 353 -18.35 11.54 14.03
N ASP A 354 -18.71 10.45 14.69
CA ASP A 354 -17.85 9.64 15.58
C ASP A 354 -17.46 10.28 16.93
N ASN A 355 -18.46 10.69 17.72
CA ASN A 355 -18.22 11.24 19.08
C ASN A 355 -18.11 10.15 20.16
N TYR A 356 -17.05 10.23 20.97
CA TYR A 356 -16.74 9.30 22.06
C TYR A 356 -17.14 9.90 23.40
N TYR A 357 -17.81 9.12 24.24
CA TYR A 357 -18.17 9.48 25.61
C TYR A 357 -17.41 8.59 26.60
N TYR A 358 -16.56 9.20 27.42
CA TYR A 358 -15.68 8.51 28.35
C TYR A 358 -16.27 8.54 29.76
N ILE A 359 -16.51 7.38 30.36
CA ILE A 359 -16.91 7.29 31.77
C ILE A 359 -15.66 7.37 32.64
N LEU A 360 -15.48 8.48 33.34
CA LEU A 360 -14.30 8.73 34.17
C LEU A 360 -14.44 8.08 35.55
N ASP A 361 -15.64 8.17 36.13
CA ASP A 361 -15.98 7.65 37.47
C ASP A 361 -17.42 7.10 37.46
N TRP A 362 -17.89 6.53 38.58
CA TRP A 362 -19.12 5.74 38.73
C TRP A 362 -20.41 6.38 38.17
N ALA A 363 -20.48 7.70 37.95
CA ALA A 363 -21.65 8.38 37.38
C ALA A 363 -21.34 9.57 36.45
N LYS A 364 -20.09 9.81 36.04
CA LYS A 364 -19.71 11.00 35.27
C LYS A 364 -18.84 10.67 34.07
N GLY A 365 -19.07 11.37 32.96
CA GLY A 365 -18.26 11.26 31.76
C GLY A 365 -18.05 12.58 31.04
N ILE A 366 -17.25 12.53 29.97
CA ILE A 366 -16.92 13.65 29.09
C ILE A 366 -16.95 13.22 27.62
N TRP A 367 -17.26 14.16 26.72
CA TRP A 367 -17.20 13.94 25.27
C TRP A 367 -15.78 14.19 24.71
N GLY A 368 -15.36 13.40 23.72
CA GLY A 368 -14.10 13.52 22.97
C GLY A 368 -14.19 12.99 21.54
N ASN A 369 -13.13 13.14 20.74
CA ASN A 369 -13.08 12.79 19.31
C ASN A 369 -12.05 11.66 19.04
N LYS A 370 -12.36 10.78 18.08
CA LYS A 370 -11.55 9.67 17.57
C LYS A 370 -10.11 10.03 17.20
N ASP A 371 -9.91 11.19 16.57
CA ASP A 371 -8.60 11.64 16.05
C ASP A 371 -7.74 12.35 17.11
N GLY A 372 -8.22 12.44 18.35
CA GLY A 372 -7.52 13.00 19.50
C GLY A 372 -7.57 12.06 20.70
N TYR A 373 -6.93 10.89 20.56
CA TYR A 373 -6.81 9.87 21.59
C TYR A 373 -5.96 10.37 22.78
N GLU A 374 -6.50 11.29 23.59
CA GLU A 374 -6.02 11.56 24.95
C GLU A 374 -7.06 10.98 25.92
N LEU A 375 -6.73 9.79 26.45
CA LEU A 375 -7.38 9.26 27.65
C LEU A 375 -7.33 10.34 28.76
N PRO A 376 -8.31 10.41 29.67
CA PRO A 376 -8.27 11.35 30.78
C PRO A 376 -6.94 11.24 31.53
N VAL A 377 -6.34 12.41 31.74
CA VAL A 377 -5.04 12.61 32.38
C VAL A 377 -5.03 11.87 33.72
N ARG A 378 -4.14 10.88 33.83
CA ARG A 378 -3.74 10.27 35.09
C ARG A 378 -3.53 11.38 36.12
N THR A 379 -4.31 11.42 37.21
CA THR A 379 -4.11 12.44 38.24
C THR A 379 -2.98 11.98 39.14
N LEU A 380 -2.10 12.90 39.49
CA LEU A 380 -1.02 12.67 40.45
C LEU A 380 -1.14 13.68 41.56
N GLY A 381 -1.05 13.20 42.79
CA GLY A 381 -1.17 14.01 43.99
C GLY A 381 -0.05 13.70 44.99
N ILE A 382 0.17 14.64 45.90
CA ILE A 382 1.04 14.48 47.06
C ILE A 382 0.18 14.11 48.26
N ILE A 383 0.47 12.96 48.88
CA ILE A 383 -0.25 12.44 50.06
C ILE A 383 0.68 12.41 51.28
N GLY A 384 0.14 12.60 52.49
CA GLY A 384 0.89 12.49 53.76
C GLY A 384 1.30 13.82 54.40
N LEU A 385 1.17 14.95 53.70
CA LEU A 385 1.47 16.28 54.24
C LEU A 385 0.54 16.61 55.42
N GLY A 386 1.08 17.23 56.47
CA GLY A 386 0.36 17.46 57.73
C GLY A 386 -0.07 16.20 58.47
N GLY A 387 0.45 15.02 58.07
CA GLY A 387 0.05 13.72 58.59
C GLY A 387 -1.29 13.19 58.02
N ASN A 388 -1.86 13.83 57.00
CA ASN A 388 -3.08 13.37 56.34
C ASN A 388 -2.76 12.33 55.26
N TRP A 389 -3.25 11.11 55.41
CA TRP A 389 -3.06 10.00 54.46
C TRP A 389 -4.34 9.57 53.75
N ASP A 390 -5.41 10.34 53.90
CA ASP A 390 -6.72 10.05 53.33
C ASP A 390 -7.00 10.86 52.06
N VAL A 391 -6.44 12.07 51.95
CA VAL A 391 -6.73 13.03 50.85
C VAL A 391 -5.45 13.55 50.22
N ASP A 392 -5.33 13.40 48.90
CA ASP A 392 -4.19 13.89 48.14
C ASP A 392 -4.27 15.41 47.96
N THR A 393 -3.12 16.05 47.81
CA THR A 393 -3.03 17.39 47.25
C THR A 393 -2.67 17.26 45.78
N ASP A 394 -3.62 17.55 44.91
CA ASP A 394 -3.49 17.38 43.46
C ASP A 394 -2.32 18.20 42.89
N MET A 395 -1.51 17.55 42.05
CA MET A 395 -0.48 18.20 41.24
C MET A 395 -1.06 18.57 39.87
N THR A 396 -0.53 19.64 39.28
CA THR A 396 -0.92 20.12 37.94
C THR A 396 0.15 19.74 36.92
N LEU A 397 -0.23 19.10 35.82
CA LEU A 397 0.69 18.85 34.71
C LEU A 397 1.09 20.18 34.04
N ASP A 398 2.39 20.48 34.04
CA ASP A 398 3.01 21.63 33.41
C ASP A 398 4.27 21.16 32.66
N GLY A 399 4.19 21.16 31.32
CA GLY A 399 5.20 20.53 30.46
C GLY A 399 5.35 19.04 30.76
N ASP A 400 6.59 18.59 30.98
CA ASP A 400 6.92 17.18 31.24
C ASP A 400 6.74 16.78 32.73
N TYR A 401 6.30 17.71 33.60
CA TYR A 401 6.24 17.50 35.04
C TYR A 401 4.83 17.73 35.59
N TYR A 402 4.43 16.87 36.53
CA TYR A 402 3.38 17.19 37.48
C TYR A 402 3.97 18.08 38.55
N THR A 403 3.33 19.22 38.80
CA THR A 403 3.86 20.27 39.65
C THR A 403 2.92 20.62 40.79
N LEU A 404 3.48 20.92 41.96
CA LEU A 404 2.74 21.47 43.09
C LEU A 404 3.58 22.56 43.75
N MET A 405 3.12 23.80 43.63
CA MET A 405 3.92 24.98 43.99
C MET A 405 3.61 25.46 45.41
N ASN A 406 4.61 26.05 46.06
CA ASN A 406 4.54 26.67 47.39
C ASN A 406 4.05 25.71 48.49
N VAL A 407 4.46 24.45 48.42
CA VAL A 407 4.15 23.41 49.40
C VAL A 407 4.84 23.72 50.71
N THR A 408 4.07 23.93 51.77
CA THR A 408 4.62 24.07 53.13
C THR A 408 4.75 22.71 53.78
N VAL A 409 5.98 22.33 54.14
CA VAL A 409 6.32 21.06 54.77
C VAL A 409 6.74 21.31 56.22
N ALA A 410 6.15 20.59 57.17
CA ALA A 410 6.58 20.59 58.57
C ALA A 410 7.66 19.52 58.82
N ALA A 411 8.49 19.70 59.86
CA ALA A 411 9.56 18.76 60.20
C ALA A 411 9.07 17.33 60.53
N THR A 412 7.78 17.18 60.83
CA THR A 412 7.14 15.90 61.13
C THR A 412 6.46 15.27 59.92
N ASP A 413 6.37 15.99 58.80
CA ASP A 413 5.67 15.47 57.63
C ASP A 413 6.46 14.37 56.97
N SER A 414 5.75 13.41 56.40
CA SER A 414 6.28 12.43 55.48
C SER A 414 5.25 12.20 54.39
N PHE A 415 5.68 12.09 53.13
CA PHE A 415 4.76 12.12 52.00
C PHE A 415 5.16 11.15 50.89
N LYS A 416 4.24 10.92 49.95
CA LYS A 416 4.43 10.15 48.73
C LYS A 416 3.75 10.84 47.54
N VAL A 417 4.11 10.43 46.34
CA VAL A 417 3.30 10.69 45.13
C VAL A 417 2.32 9.53 44.97
N ARG A 418 1.04 9.81 44.72
CA ARG A 418 0.00 8.80 44.53
C ARG A 418 -0.82 9.12 43.28
N ALA A 419 -1.13 8.10 42.49
CA ALA A 419 -1.92 8.27 41.28
C ALA A 419 -3.40 7.99 41.53
N ASN A 420 -4.28 8.79 40.93
CA ASN A 420 -5.74 8.58 40.91
C ASN A 420 -6.37 8.40 42.31
N ASP A 421 -5.84 9.09 43.33
CA ASP A 421 -6.25 8.93 44.73
C ASP A 421 -6.23 7.48 45.26
N ALA A 422 -5.46 6.59 44.60
CA ALA A 422 -5.51 5.15 44.82
C ALA A 422 -4.13 4.60 45.22
N TRP A 423 -4.12 3.69 46.19
CA TRP A 423 -2.87 3.08 46.67
C TRP A 423 -2.22 2.12 45.68
N THR A 424 -2.93 1.70 44.63
CA THR A 424 -2.44 0.79 43.58
C THR A 424 -1.14 1.30 42.94
N GLU A 425 -1.04 2.61 42.74
CA GLU A 425 0.15 3.26 42.19
C GLU A 425 0.59 4.40 43.11
N ASN A 426 1.55 4.12 43.97
CA ASN A 426 2.19 5.10 44.85
C ASN A 426 3.70 5.01 44.72
N TYR A 427 4.38 6.15 44.78
CA TYR A 427 5.81 6.27 44.54
C TYR A 427 6.52 6.92 45.72
N GLY A 428 7.65 6.33 46.08
CA GLY A 428 8.52 6.80 47.15
C GLY A 428 9.98 6.46 46.87
N ILE A 429 10.85 6.67 47.86
CA ILE A 429 12.29 6.48 47.69
C ILE A 429 12.66 5.00 47.79
N ALA A 430 13.48 4.53 46.85
CA ALA A 430 14.13 3.23 46.94
C ALA A 430 15.17 3.25 48.08
N SER A 431 14.93 2.52 49.16
CA SER A 431 15.85 2.46 50.30
C SER A 431 15.74 1.13 51.04
N SER A 432 16.88 0.63 51.50
CA SER A 432 16.98 -0.54 52.39
C SER A 432 16.90 -0.16 53.88
N ALA A 433 16.67 1.12 54.19
CA ALA A 433 16.55 1.60 55.57
C ALA A 433 15.34 0.96 56.28
N THR A 434 15.49 0.70 57.58
CA THR A 434 14.41 0.18 58.43
C THR A 434 13.41 1.26 58.85
N ALA A 435 13.72 2.54 58.60
CA ALA A 435 12.82 3.65 58.86
C ALA A 435 11.71 3.72 57.78
N ASP A 436 10.52 4.14 58.19
CA ASP A 436 9.36 4.23 57.28
C ASP A 436 9.41 5.47 56.37
N ALA A 437 10.17 6.50 56.79
CA ALA A 437 10.48 7.68 56.00
C ALA A 437 11.99 7.84 55.79
N VAL A 438 12.36 8.35 54.61
CA VAL A 438 13.73 8.61 54.19
C VAL A 438 13.87 10.12 53.99
N ALA A 439 14.90 10.69 54.62
CA ALA A 439 15.23 12.10 54.43
C ALA A 439 15.75 12.32 52.99
N ILE A 440 15.17 13.29 52.31
CA ILE A 440 15.61 13.78 51.00
C ILE A 440 16.06 15.24 51.13
N GLU A 441 16.92 15.67 50.21
CA GLU A 441 17.44 17.03 50.17
C GLU A 441 16.70 17.85 49.11
N LYS A 442 16.55 19.16 49.37
CA LYS A 442 16.00 20.08 48.37
C LYS A 442 16.98 20.25 47.21
N ASP A 443 16.49 20.74 46.06
CA ASP A 443 17.29 21.04 44.87
C ASP A 443 18.07 19.82 44.34
N THR A 444 17.56 18.60 44.59
CA THR A 444 18.19 17.33 44.23
C THR A 444 17.19 16.42 43.54
N MET A 445 17.63 15.73 42.48
CA MET A 445 16.82 14.74 41.76
C MET A 445 16.81 13.40 42.50
N TYR A 446 15.63 12.82 42.66
CA TYR A 446 15.46 11.45 43.14
C TYR A 446 14.64 10.61 42.15
N SER A 447 15.12 9.42 41.83
CA SER A 447 14.32 8.43 41.10
C SER A 447 13.43 7.67 42.08
N LEU A 448 12.11 7.80 41.93
CA LEU A 448 11.15 7.11 42.77
C LEU A 448 10.84 5.72 42.24
N VAL A 449 10.45 4.82 43.14
CA VAL A 449 10.00 3.46 42.81
C VAL A 449 8.59 3.25 43.35
N GLN A 450 7.83 2.40 42.66
CA GLN A 450 6.52 1.98 43.14
C GLN A 450 6.65 1.30 44.51
N ASP A 451 5.75 1.62 45.42
CA ASP A 451 5.75 1.16 46.81
C ASP A 451 7.03 1.53 47.60
N GLY A 452 7.78 2.53 47.14
CA GLY A 452 8.96 3.05 47.84
C GLY A 452 8.64 3.62 49.23
N LYS A 453 9.67 3.90 50.02
CA LYS A 453 9.54 4.48 51.36
C LYS A 453 9.03 5.92 51.31
N ASN A 454 8.41 6.40 52.39
CA ASN A 454 7.93 7.77 52.47
C ASN A 454 9.10 8.75 52.37
N MET A 455 8.88 9.91 51.77
CA MET A 455 9.85 10.99 51.69
C MET A 455 9.68 11.96 52.85
N GLN A 456 10.77 12.52 53.36
CA GLN A 456 10.75 13.55 54.39
C GLN A 456 11.74 14.65 54.05
N LEU A 457 11.30 15.91 54.19
CA LEU A 457 12.12 17.11 54.02
C LEU A 457 12.27 17.83 55.35
N ALA A 458 13.27 18.72 55.44
CA ALA A 458 13.32 19.70 56.51
C ALA A 458 12.09 20.63 56.46
N ALA A 459 11.74 21.24 57.59
CA ALA A 459 10.64 22.21 57.61
C ALA A 459 10.94 23.40 56.69
N GLY A 460 10.02 23.76 55.82
CA GLY A 460 10.21 24.81 54.82
C GLY A 460 9.08 24.91 53.81
N THR A 461 9.27 25.75 52.80
CA THR A 461 8.38 25.88 51.64
C THR A 461 9.13 25.44 50.39
N TYR A 462 8.49 24.67 49.52
CA TYR A 462 9.10 24.03 48.35
C TYR A 462 8.16 24.02 47.15
N ASP A 463 8.71 23.94 45.95
CA ASP A 463 7.98 23.60 44.72
C ASP A 463 8.29 22.15 44.35
N PHE A 464 7.27 21.31 44.18
CA PHE A 464 7.45 19.90 43.87
C PHE A 464 7.24 19.64 42.39
N TYR A 465 8.13 18.83 41.82
CA TYR A 465 8.08 18.41 40.42
C TYR A 465 8.21 16.89 40.35
N PHE A 466 7.34 16.24 39.60
CA PHE A 466 7.38 14.80 39.37
C PHE A 466 7.16 14.48 37.90
N ASN A 467 8.13 13.84 37.26
CA ASN A 467 7.99 13.35 35.90
C ASN A 467 7.50 11.91 35.93
N ASP A 468 6.30 11.68 35.41
CA ASP A 468 5.71 10.35 35.49
C ASP A 468 6.41 9.33 34.59
N THR A 469 6.90 9.71 33.41
CA THR A 469 7.55 8.75 32.51
C THR A 469 8.86 8.21 33.10
N THR A 470 9.68 9.09 33.66
CA THR A 470 11.02 8.78 34.17
C THR A 470 11.04 8.47 35.66
N LYS A 471 9.96 8.78 36.37
CA LYS A 471 9.82 8.69 37.83
C LYS A 471 10.80 9.59 38.59
N GLU A 472 11.28 10.66 37.96
CA GLU A 472 12.12 11.68 38.62
C GLU A 472 11.26 12.59 39.50
N PHE A 473 11.71 12.84 40.73
CA PHE A 473 11.10 13.75 41.70
C PHE A 473 12.09 14.81 42.17
N TYR A 474 11.60 16.03 42.33
CA TYR A 474 12.34 17.18 42.86
C TYR A 474 11.52 17.90 43.92
N ALA A 475 12.21 18.29 44.99
CA ALA A 475 11.72 19.30 45.92
C ALA A 475 12.59 20.56 45.77
N MET A 476 12.08 21.55 45.07
CA MET A 476 12.81 22.74 44.64
C MET A 476 12.64 23.89 45.62
N THR A 477 13.63 24.77 45.65
CA THR A 477 13.47 26.10 46.25
C THR A 477 12.35 26.85 45.52
N PRO A 478 11.38 27.48 46.23
CA PRO A 478 10.25 28.13 45.58
C PRO A 478 10.67 29.14 44.52
N GLY A 479 10.05 29.05 43.34
CA GLY A 479 10.36 29.87 42.17
C GLY A 479 11.59 29.43 41.37
N THR A 480 12.19 28.28 41.70
CA THR A 480 13.24 27.63 40.87
C THR A 480 12.67 26.37 40.24
N THR A 481 13.00 26.12 38.98
CA THR A 481 12.53 24.95 38.24
C THR A 481 13.61 23.87 38.16
N PRO A 482 13.28 22.60 37.86
CA PRO A 482 14.28 21.57 37.58
C PRO A 482 15.30 21.99 36.50
N GLU A 483 14.90 22.84 35.53
CA GLU A 483 15.82 23.41 34.54
C GLU A 483 16.85 24.39 35.14
N ASP A 484 16.50 25.09 36.23
CA ASP A 484 17.40 26.02 36.94
C ASP A 484 18.52 25.31 37.71
N LEU A 485 18.42 23.99 37.93
CA LEU A 485 19.46 23.22 38.62
C LEU A 485 20.77 23.08 37.84
N ALA A 486 20.78 23.41 36.54
CA ALA A 486 21.94 23.63 35.66
C ALA A 486 23.19 22.73 35.84
N ILE A 487 23.08 21.55 36.45
CA ILE A 487 24.00 20.46 36.17
C ILE A 487 23.48 19.86 34.88
N ALA A 488 24.06 20.32 33.77
CA ALA A 488 23.77 19.78 32.47
C ALA A 488 23.86 18.25 32.52
N GLN A 489 22.79 17.59 32.10
CA GLN A 489 22.73 16.15 32.01
C GLN A 489 23.14 15.77 30.59
N TYR A 490 24.14 14.91 30.50
CA TYR A 490 24.75 14.57 29.22
C TYR A 490 24.40 13.14 28.80
N LYS A 491 24.31 12.94 27.49
CA LYS A 491 24.03 11.67 26.85
C LYS A 491 25.28 11.10 26.18
N ILE A 492 25.34 9.79 26.11
CA ILE A 492 26.31 9.06 25.28
C ILE A 492 25.54 8.41 24.13
N TYR A 493 25.91 8.78 22.92
CA TYR A 493 25.37 8.31 21.66
C TYR A 493 26.37 7.36 21.01
N VAL A 494 25.96 6.14 20.68
CA VAL A 494 26.82 5.15 20.01
C VAL A 494 26.20 4.70 18.70
N HIS A 495 26.85 4.99 17.59
CA HIS A 495 26.48 4.51 16.28
C HIS A 495 27.29 3.24 15.93
N PRO A 496 26.65 2.07 15.75
CA PRO A 496 27.34 0.87 15.30
C PRO A 496 27.61 0.93 13.79
N TYR A 497 28.86 0.68 13.41
CA TYR A 497 29.36 0.64 12.04
C TYR A 497 30.23 -0.61 11.85
N ASN A 498 30.05 -1.38 10.78
CA ASN A 498 30.68 -2.71 10.61
C ASN A 498 30.59 -3.63 11.86
N ASN A 499 29.55 -3.45 12.67
CA ASN A 499 29.32 -4.20 13.90
C ASN A 499 28.10 -5.13 13.69
N VAL A 500 28.22 -6.36 14.18
CA VAL A 500 27.21 -7.43 13.98
C VAL A 500 26.37 -7.69 15.23
N TRP A 501 26.53 -6.90 16.28
CA TRP A 501 25.81 -7.07 17.54
C TRP A 501 24.37 -6.60 17.38
N THR A 502 23.47 -7.31 18.06
CA THR A 502 22.02 -7.02 18.09
C THR A 502 21.55 -6.49 19.43
N LYS A 503 22.45 -6.43 20.43
CA LYS A 503 22.22 -5.91 21.78
C LYS A 503 23.41 -5.06 22.19
N PHE A 504 23.15 -3.95 22.87
CA PHE A 504 24.19 -3.03 23.34
C PHE A 504 23.95 -2.65 24.81
N ASN A 505 24.97 -2.86 25.65
CA ASN A 505 25.04 -2.38 27.02
C ASN A 505 26.23 -1.42 27.18
N LEU A 506 26.06 -0.38 28.00
CA LEU A 506 27.10 0.55 28.38
C LEU A 506 27.49 0.30 29.83
N TYR A 507 28.75 -0.08 30.05
CA TYR A 507 29.36 -0.14 31.37
C TYR A 507 30.33 1.03 31.51
N SER A 508 30.30 1.73 32.65
CA SER A 508 31.09 2.94 32.89
C SER A 508 31.63 2.99 34.31
N TRP A 509 32.79 3.61 34.51
CA TRP A 509 33.33 3.87 35.84
C TRP A 509 34.13 5.16 35.83
N ASP A 510 34.19 5.84 36.97
CA ASP A 510 35.02 7.02 37.15
C ASP A 510 36.32 6.72 37.90
N THR A 511 37.19 7.72 37.99
CA THR A 511 38.46 7.62 38.72
C THR A 511 38.31 7.59 40.25
N ALA A 512 37.14 7.96 40.77
CA ALA A 512 36.80 7.92 42.19
C ALA A 512 36.20 6.56 42.63
N GLY A 513 35.93 5.66 41.68
CA GLY A 513 35.38 4.33 41.91
C GLY A 513 33.85 4.27 41.87
N ALA A 514 33.17 5.34 41.46
CA ALA A 514 31.73 5.31 41.19
C ALA A 514 31.45 4.59 39.87
N ASN A 515 30.26 4.00 39.78
CA ASN A 515 29.83 3.24 38.61
C ASN A 515 28.47 3.76 38.12
N PRO A 516 28.48 4.82 37.27
CA PRO A 516 27.26 5.55 36.87
C PRO A 516 26.19 4.69 36.19
N THR A 517 26.59 3.64 35.48
CA THR A 517 25.68 2.75 34.73
C THR A 517 25.40 1.45 35.48
N GLY A 518 25.80 1.34 36.74
CA GLY A 518 25.62 0.15 37.57
C GLY A 518 26.60 -0.99 37.25
N GLY A 519 26.46 -2.09 37.99
CA GLY A 519 27.35 -3.25 37.86
C GLY A 519 27.35 -3.88 36.47
N TRP A 520 28.37 -4.68 36.18
CA TRP A 520 28.49 -5.44 34.93
C TRP A 520 27.21 -6.25 34.64
N PRO A 521 26.64 -6.24 33.41
CA PRO A 521 27.19 -5.73 32.14
C PRO A 521 26.97 -4.24 31.85
N GLY A 522 26.51 -3.48 32.84
CA GLY A 522 26.13 -2.07 32.70
C GLY A 522 24.67 -1.90 32.27
N ALA A 523 24.32 -0.67 31.89
CA ALA A 523 22.96 -0.29 31.50
C ALA A 523 22.67 -0.70 30.04
N THR A 524 21.57 -1.38 29.80
CA THR A 524 21.06 -1.61 28.43
C THR A 524 20.38 -0.34 27.91
N SER A 525 20.60 0.03 26.65
CA SER A 525 19.80 1.11 26.03
C SER A 525 18.54 0.53 25.39
N THR A 526 17.39 1.11 25.70
CA THR A 526 16.09 0.87 25.02
C THR A 526 15.72 2.02 24.08
N VAL A 527 16.56 3.06 23.99
CA VAL A 527 16.27 4.30 23.26
C VAL A 527 17.25 4.42 22.10
N THR A 528 16.70 4.52 20.90
CA THR A 528 17.46 4.84 19.68
C THR A 528 17.04 6.21 19.16
N GLU A 529 18.01 7.04 18.79
CA GLU A 529 17.79 8.33 18.12
C GLU A 529 18.41 8.27 16.71
N THR A 530 17.71 8.81 15.71
CA THR A 530 18.21 8.91 14.34
C THR A 530 18.64 10.34 14.05
N ILE A 531 19.89 10.54 13.66
CA ILE A 531 20.45 11.86 13.31
C ILE A 531 20.99 11.76 11.88
N ASN A 532 20.45 12.58 10.97
CA ASN A 532 20.81 12.57 9.54
C ASN A 532 20.83 11.16 8.88
N GLY A 533 19.90 10.29 9.30
CA GLY A 533 19.78 8.92 8.79
C GLY A 533 20.65 7.87 9.51
N TYR A 534 21.51 8.28 10.44
CA TYR A 534 22.32 7.37 11.27
C TYR A 534 21.63 7.06 12.60
N THR A 535 21.50 5.77 12.90
CA THR A 535 20.90 5.30 14.17
C THR A 535 21.94 5.26 15.27
N TYR A 536 21.66 5.94 16.37
CA TYR A 536 22.45 5.90 17.60
C TYR A 536 21.68 5.20 18.71
N TYR A 537 22.39 4.35 19.47
CA TYR A 537 21.94 3.88 20.78
C TYR A 537 22.29 4.93 21.82
N VAL A 538 21.33 5.28 22.68
CA VAL A 538 21.45 6.44 23.56
C VAL A 538 21.39 6.02 25.02
N TRP A 539 22.32 6.53 25.82
CA TRP A 539 22.29 6.44 27.27
C TRP A 539 22.29 7.83 27.87
N THR A 540 21.24 8.15 28.62
CA THR A 540 21.23 9.34 29.48
C THR A 540 22.02 9.03 30.73
N MET A 541 23.13 9.75 30.96
CA MET A 541 23.97 9.53 32.13
C MET A 541 23.31 10.15 33.37
N PRO A 542 23.51 9.56 34.56
CA PRO A 542 23.02 10.16 35.80
C PRO A 542 23.74 11.50 36.02
N ARG A 543 23.02 12.51 36.50
CA ARG A 543 23.58 13.86 36.75
C ARG A 543 24.74 13.87 37.74
N SER A 544 24.82 12.86 38.61
CA SER A 544 25.95 12.67 39.53
C SER A 544 27.26 12.32 38.82
N ALA A 545 27.21 11.85 37.56
CA ALA A 545 28.39 11.59 36.74
C ALA A 545 28.89 12.83 35.99
N THR A 546 28.10 13.91 35.95
CA THR A 546 28.47 15.15 35.27
C THR A 546 29.76 15.74 35.87
N GLY A 547 30.74 16.03 35.02
CA GLY A 547 32.07 16.51 35.41
C GLY A 547 33.03 15.40 35.89
N ALA A 548 32.59 14.15 36.00
CA ALA A 548 33.48 13.03 36.29
C ALA A 548 34.25 12.61 35.03
N SER A 549 35.53 12.22 35.20
CA SER A 549 36.28 11.58 34.12
C SER A 549 35.94 10.09 34.05
N LEU A 550 35.31 9.68 32.94
CA LEU A 550 34.78 8.34 32.74
C LEU A 550 35.65 7.48 31.83
N SER A 551 35.68 6.19 32.16
CA SER A 551 36.02 5.10 31.25
C SER A 551 34.78 4.28 30.96
N ILE A 552 34.66 3.78 29.74
CA ILE A 552 33.48 3.04 29.27
C ILE A 552 33.84 1.78 28.49
N ILE A 553 32.89 0.86 28.43
CA ILE A 553 32.90 -0.35 27.58
C ILE A 553 31.50 -0.50 26.96
N ILE A 554 31.45 -0.79 25.66
CA ILE A 554 30.22 -1.26 25.00
C ILE A 554 30.31 -2.77 24.79
N ASN A 555 29.23 -3.50 25.12
CA ASN A 555 29.18 -4.95 25.01
C ASN A 555 27.78 -5.48 24.62
N ASP A 556 27.72 -6.67 24.03
CA ASP A 556 26.45 -7.37 23.73
C ASP A 556 26.07 -8.40 24.81
N GLY A 557 26.89 -8.51 25.87
CA GLY A 557 26.82 -9.52 26.93
C GLY A 557 27.72 -10.74 26.70
N THR A 558 28.28 -10.90 25.49
CA THR A 558 29.20 -12.00 25.11
C THR A 558 30.56 -11.47 24.64
N SER A 559 30.56 -10.43 23.81
CA SER A 559 31.72 -9.72 23.27
C SER A 559 31.71 -8.25 23.73
N GLN A 560 32.88 -7.62 23.75
CA GLN A 560 33.04 -6.25 24.27
C GLN A 560 34.13 -5.47 23.51
N THR A 561 34.06 -4.15 23.62
CA THR A 561 35.15 -3.24 23.22
C THR A 561 36.29 -3.32 24.24
N ALA A 562 37.47 -2.79 23.89
CA ALA A 562 38.48 -2.48 24.90
C ALA A 562 38.01 -1.31 25.79
N ASP A 563 38.66 -1.15 26.95
CA ASP A 563 38.45 0.01 27.84
C ASP A 563 38.68 1.30 27.05
N PHE A 564 37.63 2.12 26.94
CA PHE A 564 37.69 3.38 26.24
C PHE A 564 37.67 4.53 27.25
N ALA A 565 38.73 5.35 27.24
CA ALA A 565 38.78 6.55 28.07
C ALA A 565 37.96 7.66 27.40
N LEU A 566 36.72 7.86 27.87
CA LEU A 566 35.81 8.89 27.33
C LEU A 566 36.29 10.30 27.69
N GLY A 567 36.82 10.46 28.91
CA GLY A 567 37.20 11.75 29.47
C GLY A 567 36.10 12.34 30.36
N THR A 568 36.15 13.65 30.57
CA THR A 568 35.20 14.36 31.45
C THR A 568 33.81 14.42 30.84
N LEU A 569 32.79 13.95 31.54
CA LEU A 569 31.41 14.09 31.07
C LEU A 569 30.91 15.54 31.23
N ASP A 570 31.19 16.39 30.24
CA ASP A 570 30.87 17.82 30.22
C ASP A 570 30.11 18.26 28.94
N LYS A 571 29.74 17.30 28.10
CA LYS A 571 28.95 17.46 26.89
C LYS A 571 28.32 16.12 26.50
N ASP A 572 27.39 16.16 25.57
CA ASP A 572 26.96 14.94 24.88
C ASP A 572 28.14 14.37 24.08
N TYR A 573 28.33 13.06 24.18
CA TYR A 573 29.37 12.35 23.46
C TYR A 573 28.76 11.53 22.34
N TYR A 574 29.29 11.70 21.13
CA TYR A 574 28.97 10.88 19.97
C TYR A 574 30.14 9.95 19.70
N LEU A 575 29.86 8.65 19.59
CA LEU A 575 30.84 7.60 19.44
C LEU A 575 30.50 6.74 18.23
N LEU A 576 31.52 6.40 17.46
CA LEU A 576 31.46 5.39 16.41
C LEU A 576 31.98 4.07 16.98
N LEU A 577 31.16 3.02 16.91
CA LEU A 577 31.55 1.64 17.21
C LEU A 577 31.85 0.92 15.90
N ASN A 578 33.11 0.91 15.47
CA ASN A 578 33.57 0.22 14.26
C ASN A 578 34.03 -1.21 14.58
N GLY A 579 33.18 -2.21 14.31
CA GLY A 579 33.40 -3.58 14.76
C GLY A 579 33.42 -3.65 16.28
N VAL A 580 34.61 -3.72 16.91
CA VAL A 580 34.78 -3.72 18.38
C VAL A 580 35.62 -2.54 18.89
N THR A 581 35.86 -1.53 18.04
CA THR A 581 36.67 -0.36 18.37
C THR A 581 35.79 0.88 18.54
N LEU A 582 36.04 1.67 19.58
CA LEU A 582 35.35 2.94 19.83
C LEU A 582 36.23 4.13 19.44
N SER A 583 35.59 5.18 18.94
CA SER A 583 36.19 6.48 18.68
C SER A 583 35.17 7.61 18.87
N ILE A 584 35.63 8.79 19.28
CA ILE A 584 34.78 9.98 19.39
C ILE A 584 34.54 10.56 17.99
N VAL A 585 33.28 10.92 17.75
CA VAL A 585 32.79 11.60 16.56
C VAL A 585 32.55 13.07 16.89
N GLU A 586 33.15 13.97 16.11
CA GLU A 586 32.90 15.42 16.23
C GLU A 586 31.72 15.88 15.35
N ASP A 587 31.51 15.25 14.19
CA ASP A 587 30.36 15.50 13.31
C ASP A 587 29.30 14.41 13.48
N LYS A 588 28.32 14.67 14.35
CA LYS A 588 27.23 13.73 14.63
C LYS A 588 26.28 13.50 13.45
N GLU A 589 26.25 14.40 12.46
CA GLU A 589 25.43 14.25 11.26
C GLU A 589 26.12 13.37 10.22
N ASN A 590 27.42 13.10 10.40
CA ASN A 590 28.24 12.24 9.56
C ASN A 590 29.26 11.45 10.40
N PRO A 591 28.80 10.51 11.26
CA PRO A 591 29.64 9.82 12.23
C PRO A 591 30.56 8.76 11.62
N GLU A 592 30.17 8.22 10.49
CA GLU A 592 30.99 7.28 9.75
C GLU A 592 32.17 8.05 9.15
N PRO A 593 33.38 7.45 9.10
CA PRO A 593 34.54 8.10 8.49
C PRO A 593 34.18 8.58 7.08
N GLU A 594 34.54 9.83 6.75
CA GLU A 594 34.24 10.43 5.44
C GLU A 594 34.52 9.41 4.33
N VAL A 595 33.45 9.01 3.65
CA VAL A 595 33.57 8.27 2.41
C VAL A 595 34.22 9.22 1.43
N VAL A 596 35.53 9.07 1.23
CA VAL A 596 36.23 9.73 0.13
C VAL A 596 35.50 9.30 -1.14
N GLN A 597 34.68 10.20 -1.71
CA GLN A 597 34.03 9.94 -2.99
C GLN A 597 35.13 9.65 -4.02
N GLY A 598 35.19 8.38 -4.45
CA GLY A 598 36.23 7.85 -5.34
C GLY A 598 37.00 6.67 -4.78
N GLU A 599 36.96 6.39 -3.47
CA GLU A 599 37.58 5.19 -2.88
C GLU A 599 36.55 4.05 -2.74
N PRO A 600 36.84 2.85 -3.26
CA PRO A 600 35.92 1.71 -3.23
C PRO A 600 35.52 1.35 -1.79
N GLN A 601 34.22 1.30 -1.49
CA GLN A 601 33.67 0.88 -0.19
C GLN A 601 33.16 -0.56 -0.24
N PRO A 602 33.23 -1.34 0.86
CA PRO A 602 32.58 -2.66 0.89
C PRO A 602 31.09 -2.55 0.56
N SER A 603 30.61 -3.36 -0.37
CA SER A 603 29.22 -3.38 -0.79
C SER A 603 28.42 -4.45 -0.04
N THR A 604 27.09 -4.42 -0.19
CA THR A 604 26.20 -5.49 0.28
C THR A 604 26.22 -6.73 -0.62
N TRP A 605 27.04 -6.73 -1.68
CA TRP A 605 27.20 -7.84 -2.61
C TRP A 605 28.53 -8.56 -2.41
N ALA A 606 28.50 -9.87 -2.60
CA ALA A 606 29.66 -10.75 -2.55
C ALA A 606 29.76 -11.60 -3.82
N LEU A 607 30.99 -11.81 -4.28
CA LEU A 607 31.34 -12.85 -5.22
C LEU A 607 31.55 -14.15 -4.45
N ALA A 608 30.91 -15.23 -4.90
CA ALA A 608 31.07 -16.56 -4.34
C ALA A 608 31.40 -17.54 -5.46
N GLY A 609 32.22 -18.55 -5.19
CA GLY A 609 32.53 -19.56 -6.18
C GLY A 609 33.47 -20.64 -5.68
N ASP A 610 33.91 -21.51 -6.57
CA ASP A 610 34.82 -22.60 -6.22
C ASP A 610 36.15 -22.08 -5.63
N PHE A 611 36.58 -20.88 -6.01
CA PHE A 611 37.83 -20.26 -5.57
C PHE A 611 37.82 -19.89 -4.07
N ASN A 612 36.65 -19.72 -3.45
CA ASN A 612 36.50 -19.40 -2.04
C ASN A 612 35.55 -20.35 -1.31
N SER A 613 35.41 -21.59 -1.80
CA SER A 613 34.52 -22.62 -1.22
C SER A 613 33.07 -22.14 -1.07
N TRP A 614 32.59 -21.33 -2.02
CA TRP A 614 31.26 -20.74 -1.99
C TRP A 614 31.00 -19.82 -0.77
N GLY A 615 32.06 -19.27 -0.17
CA GLY A 615 32.00 -18.22 0.85
C GLY A 615 31.79 -16.83 0.27
N ASP A 616 31.78 -15.82 1.14
CA ASP A 616 31.58 -14.42 0.73
C ASP A 616 32.92 -13.75 0.47
N LEU A 617 33.19 -13.39 -0.78
CA LEU A 617 34.19 -12.37 -1.11
C LEU A 617 33.46 -11.05 -1.35
N VAL A 618 33.45 -10.17 -0.34
CA VAL A 618 32.78 -8.87 -0.41
C VAL A 618 33.30 -8.08 -1.62
N MET A 619 32.37 -7.64 -2.48
CA MET A 619 32.66 -6.75 -3.61
C MET A 619 32.67 -5.31 -3.12
N TYR A 620 33.39 -4.44 -3.81
CA TYR A 620 33.49 -3.03 -3.45
C TYR A 620 32.70 -2.15 -4.43
N THR A 621 32.21 -1.01 -3.97
CA THR A 621 31.56 0.00 -4.81
C THR A 621 32.53 0.59 -5.82
N THR A 622 31.98 1.11 -6.90
CA THR A 622 32.71 1.91 -7.89
C THR A 622 32.16 3.34 -7.91
N ASP A 623 32.71 4.19 -8.76
CA ASP A 623 32.18 5.52 -9.09
C ASP A 623 30.86 5.49 -9.89
N VAL A 624 30.45 4.30 -10.34
CA VAL A 624 29.19 4.07 -11.05
C VAL A 624 28.16 3.46 -10.11
N ALA A 625 26.97 4.08 -10.05
CA ALA A 625 25.88 3.62 -9.21
C ALA A 625 25.48 2.17 -9.53
N GLU A 626 25.29 1.38 -8.47
CA GLU A 626 24.95 -0.06 -8.55
C GLU A 626 25.96 -0.95 -9.30
N LEU A 627 27.19 -0.46 -9.54
CA LEU A 627 28.28 -1.26 -10.06
C LEU A 627 29.27 -1.59 -8.94
N PHE A 628 29.51 -2.89 -8.75
CA PHE A 628 30.38 -3.43 -7.72
C PHE A 628 31.51 -4.24 -8.34
N VAL A 629 32.68 -4.30 -7.70
CA VAL A 629 33.86 -5.00 -8.22
C VAL A 629 34.54 -5.86 -7.15
N ALA A 630 34.92 -7.09 -7.52
CA ALA A 630 35.93 -7.87 -6.82
C ALA A 630 37.21 -7.84 -7.66
N LYS A 631 38.26 -7.19 -7.16
CA LYS A 631 39.54 -7.04 -7.89
C LYS A 631 40.49 -8.21 -7.64
N SER A 632 41.34 -8.48 -8.63
CA SER A 632 42.46 -9.43 -8.53
C SER A 632 42.05 -10.84 -8.04
N VAL A 633 40.90 -11.34 -8.48
CA VAL A 633 40.37 -12.65 -8.08
C VAL A 633 41.04 -13.75 -8.89
N THR A 634 41.78 -14.65 -8.22
CA THR A 634 42.36 -15.82 -8.87
C THR A 634 41.31 -16.92 -9.05
N ILE A 635 40.93 -17.21 -10.29
CA ILE A 635 39.92 -18.22 -10.62
C ILE A 635 40.54 -19.28 -11.53
N GLY A 636 40.36 -20.55 -11.17
CA GLY A 636 40.84 -21.68 -11.97
C GLY A 636 40.02 -21.89 -13.25
N ALA A 637 40.59 -22.63 -14.22
CA ALA A 637 39.86 -23.03 -15.42
C ALA A 637 38.66 -23.90 -15.05
N TYR A 638 37.52 -23.61 -15.67
CA TYR A 638 36.22 -24.26 -15.46
C TYR A 638 35.73 -24.19 -14.01
N LYS A 639 36.12 -23.14 -13.28
CA LYS A 639 35.60 -22.87 -11.95
C LYS A 639 34.39 -21.98 -12.02
N GLU A 640 33.46 -22.27 -11.13
CA GLU A 640 32.17 -21.62 -11.09
C GLU A 640 32.17 -20.42 -10.16
N ILE A 641 31.42 -19.38 -10.55
CA ILE A 641 31.17 -18.18 -9.76
C ILE A 641 29.69 -17.81 -9.77
N LYS A 642 29.28 -17.06 -8.76
CA LYS A 642 27.95 -16.48 -8.60
C LYS A 642 28.06 -15.19 -7.76
N VAL A 643 27.13 -14.27 -7.94
CA VAL A 643 27.05 -13.06 -7.11
C VAL A 643 25.84 -13.19 -6.18
N LYS A 644 25.96 -12.73 -4.94
CA LYS A 644 24.85 -12.78 -3.96
C LYS A 644 24.93 -11.65 -2.96
N GLN A 645 23.85 -11.39 -2.23
CA GLN A 645 23.94 -10.56 -1.04
C GLN A 645 24.79 -11.24 0.03
N VAL A 646 25.59 -10.45 0.75
CA VAL A 646 26.41 -10.93 1.86
C VAL A 646 25.52 -11.69 2.86
N GLY A 647 25.90 -12.92 3.20
CA GLY A 647 25.17 -13.82 4.08
C GLY A 647 23.87 -14.42 3.52
N ASN A 648 23.42 -14.05 2.32
CA ASN A 648 22.08 -14.40 1.82
C ASN A 648 22.08 -15.03 0.41
N TRP A 649 21.79 -16.33 0.33
CA TRP A 649 21.68 -17.07 -0.94
C TRP A 649 20.35 -16.90 -1.68
N ASN A 650 19.28 -16.50 -0.97
CA ASN A 650 17.96 -16.30 -1.58
C ASN A 650 17.97 -15.11 -2.56
N ASN A 651 18.88 -14.16 -2.35
CA ASN A 651 19.12 -13.05 -3.26
C ASN A 651 20.47 -13.23 -3.96
N SER A 652 20.48 -14.10 -4.97
CA SER A 652 21.68 -14.42 -5.74
C SER A 652 21.44 -14.34 -7.25
N PHE A 653 22.48 -13.96 -7.99
CA PHE A 653 22.48 -13.76 -9.43
C PHE A 653 23.47 -14.70 -10.08
N GLY A 654 22.95 -15.52 -10.99
CA GLY A 654 23.72 -16.44 -11.81
C GLY A 654 23.51 -16.17 -13.30
N GLY A 655 24.10 -17.01 -14.15
CA GLY A 655 23.89 -16.97 -15.60
C GLY A 655 22.83 -17.95 -16.08
N GLY A 656 22.84 -18.16 -17.40
CA GLY A 656 22.33 -19.39 -18.03
C GLY A 656 23.49 -20.37 -18.27
N ILE A 657 23.43 -21.16 -19.35
CA ILE A 657 24.58 -21.97 -19.82
C ILE A 657 25.61 -21.03 -20.47
N ASN A 658 26.40 -20.30 -19.66
CA ASN A 658 27.34 -19.28 -20.15
C ASN A 658 28.78 -19.57 -19.71
N TYR A 659 29.68 -19.54 -20.70
CA TYR A 659 31.13 -19.68 -20.53
C TYR A 659 31.79 -18.31 -20.60
N LEU A 660 32.39 -17.83 -19.50
CA LEU A 660 33.00 -16.52 -19.46
C LEU A 660 34.49 -16.59 -19.79
N ASN A 661 34.85 -16.00 -20.93
CA ASN A 661 36.22 -15.61 -21.25
C ASN A 661 36.53 -14.23 -20.65
N ALA A 662 37.80 -13.84 -20.64
CA ALA A 662 38.18 -12.51 -20.20
C ALA A 662 37.66 -11.41 -21.13
N ASN A 663 37.43 -10.23 -20.56
CA ASN A 663 36.98 -8.98 -21.19
C ASN A 663 35.61 -9.06 -21.85
N ILE A 664 34.70 -9.83 -21.26
CA ILE A 664 33.32 -9.92 -21.74
C ILE A 664 32.33 -9.64 -20.63
N TRP A 665 31.10 -9.30 -21.02
CA TRP A 665 29.97 -9.24 -20.11
C TRP A 665 28.80 -10.10 -20.60
N THR A 666 27.98 -10.59 -19.66
CA THR A 666 26.72 -11.27 -19.94
C THR A 666 25.62 -10.81 -18.99
N LYS A 667 24.36 -11.03 -19.37
CA LYS A 667 23.22 -10.89 -18.47
C LYS A 667 23.29 -11.90 -17.31
N ALA A 668 22.90 -11.42 -16.13
CA ALA A 668 22.72 -12.18 -14.91
C ALA A 668 21.22 -12.27 -14.58
N TYR A 669 20.80 -13.40 -14.05
CA TYR A 669 19.41 -13.71 -13.71
C TYR A 669 19.32 -14.06 -12.23
N SER A 670 18.28 -13.55 -11.57
CA SER A 670 17.97 -13.92 -10.18
C SER A 670 17.75 -15.43 -10.09
N GLY A 671 18.40 -16.07 -9.13
CA GLY A 671 18.39 -17.52 -8.96
C GLY A 671 19.05 -18.31 -10.09
N GLY A 672 19.71 -17.65 -11.06
CA GLY A 672 20.32 -18.27 -12.23
C GLY A 672 21.37 -19.34 -11.88
N SER A 673 21.68 -20.20 -12.85
CA SER A 673 22.76 -21.19 -12.73
C SER A 673 24.12 -20.52 -12.56
N ASN A 674 25.13 -21.25 -12.10
CA ASN A 674 26.46 -20.67 -11.89
C ASN A 674 27.10 -20.24 -13.23
N PHE A 675 27.95 -19.20 -13.21
CA PHE A 675 28.79 -18.83 -14.35
C PHE A 675 30.07 -19.66 -14.33
N SER A 676 30.55 -20.15 -15.48
CA SER A 676 31.79 -20.92 -15.56
C SER A 676 32.89 -20.12 -16.25
N ILE A 677 34.03 -19.93 -15.59
CA ILE A 677 35.19 -19.25 -16.14
C ILE A 677 35.98 -20.23 -17.02
N VAL A 678 36.21 -19.89 -18.29
CA VAL A 678 36.82 -20.83 -19.26
C VAL A 678 38.29 -21.08 -18.99
N ASN A 679 39.05 -20.02 -18.79
CA ASN A 679 40.51 -20.08 -18.63
C ASN A 679 40.89 -19.77 -17.19
N ALA A 680 41.94 -20.40 -16.68
CA ALA A 680 42.50 -19.99 -15.41
C ALA A 680 43.13 -18.60 -15.55
N GLY A 681 42.95 -17.74 -14.55
CA GLY A 681 43.49 -16.40 -14.59
C GLY A 681 43.23 -15.59 -13.33
N VAL A 682 43.73 -14.36 -13.34
CA VAL A 682 43.43 -13.33 -12.33
C VAL A 682 42.52 -12.31 -13.00
N TYR A 683 41.37 -12.06 -12.37
CA TYR A 683 40.29 -11.29 -12.97
C TYR A 683 39.80 -10.18 -12.04
N ASP A 684 39.40 -9.06 -12.63
CA ASP A 684 38.50 -8.11 -12.00
C ASP A 684 37.07 -8.48 -12.41
N VAL A 685 36.22 -8.81 -11.44
CA VAL A 685 34.84 -9.25 -11.70
C VAL A 685 33.90 -8.14 -11.25
N TYR A 686 33.10 -7.61 -12.19
CA TYR A 686 32.14 -6.55 -11.90
C TYR A 686 30.71 -7.08 -11.93
N PHE A 687 29.87 -6.57 -11.04
CA PHE A 687 28.43 -6.81 -11.02
C PHE A 687 27.69 -5.48 -11.13
N ASP A 688 26.98 -5.29 -12.23
CA ASP A 688 26.08 -4.17 -12.47
C ASP A 688 24.67 -4.63 -12.09
N ASN A 689 24.24 -4.26 -10.89
CA ASN A 689 22.93 -4.61 -10.40
C ASN A 689 21.83 -3.81 -11.13
N ALA A 690 22.08 -2.58 -11.56
CA ALA A 690 21.07 -1.78 -12.24
C ALA A 690 20.63 -2.45 -13.56
N ASN A 691 21.61 -2.91 -14.34
CA ASN A 691 21.37 -3.53 -15.65
C ASN A 691 21.37 -5.07 -15.62
N LYS A 692 21.58 -5.67 -14.44
CA LYS A 692 21.69 -7.12 -14.23
C LYS A 692 22.75 -7.75 -15.14
N ARG A 693 23.98 -7.25 -15.08
CA ARG A 693 25.13 -7.73 -15.86
C ARG A 693 26.28 -8.15 -14.96
N ILE A 694 27.03 -9.16 -15.41
CA ILE A 694 28.32 -9.51 -14.83
C ILE A 694 29.40 -9.34 -15.89
N TYR A 695 30.54 -8.80 -15.48
CA TYR A 695 31.73 -8.56 -16.31
C TYR A 695 32.87 -9.40 -15.74
N VAL A 696 33.60 -10.08 -16.62
CA VAL A 696 34.85 -10.78 -16.24
C VAL A 696 35.96 -10.14 -17.04
N MET A 697 36.79 -9.34 -16.38
CA MET A 697 37.85 -8.55 -17.01
C MET A 697 39.21 -9.12 -16.64
N ASN A 698 40.16 -9.07 -17.56
CA ASN A 698 41.56 -9.22 -17.16
C ASN A 698 41.87 -8.22 -16.05
N GLU A 699 42.70 -8.61 -15.09
CA GLU A 699 43.12 -7.74 -14.00
C GLU A 699 43.57 -6.35 -14.50
N GLY A 700 43.01 -5.30 -13.91
CA GLY A 700 43.30 -3.90 -14.24
C GLY A 700 42.65 -3.38 -15.53
N VAL A 701 41.84 -4.18 -16.24
CA VAL A 701 41.12 -3.74 -17.44
C VAL A 701 39.74 -3.20 -17.04
N ASP A 702 39.43 -2.01 -17.54
CA ASP A 702 38.16 -1.32 -17.31
C ASP A 702 36.97 -2.08 -17.92
N TYR A 703 35.93 -2.31 -17.10
CA TYR A 703 34.68 -2.99 -17.47
C TYR A 703 33.99 -2.37 -18.69
N ALA A 704 34.16 -1.06 -18.92
CA ALA A 704 33.58 -0.36 -20.06
C ALA A 704 34.11 -0.85 -21.42
N THR A 705 35.27 -1.52 -21.43
CA THR A 705 35.85 -2.12 -22.64
C THR A 705 35.29 -3.51 -22.96
N ALA A 706 34.46 -4.08 -22.07
CA ALA A 706 33.91 -5.40 -22.24
C ALA A 706 32.98 -5.49 -23.45
N THR A 707 33.14 -6.55 -24.24
CA THR A 707 32.18 -6.88 -25.31
C THR A 707 31.07 -7.78 -24.77
N GLU A 708 29.83 -7.55 -25.20
CA GLU A 708 28.73 -8.47 -24.86
C GLU A 708 29.07 -9.86 -25.40
N GLN A 709 28.92 -10.87 -24.56
CA GLN A 709 29.04 -12.24 -25.01
C GLN A 709 27.95 -12.53 -26.04
N SER A 710 28.34 -12.82 -27.28
CA SER A 710 27.40 -13.27 -28.32
C SER A 710 26.64 -14.50 -27.80
N LYS A 711 25.30 -14.45 -27.85
CA LYS A 711 24.34 -15.55 -27.57
C LYS A 711 25.01 -16.94 -27.67
N ASN A 712 25.23 -17.59 -26.53
CA ASN A 712 25.99 -18.83 -26.36
C ASN A 712 27.43 -18.74 -26.93
N GLY A 713 28.36 -18.16 -26.15
CA GLY A 713 29.77 -18.16 -26.53
C GLY A 713 30.27 -19.57 -26.88
N ALA A 714 31.30 -19.65 -27.73
CA ALA A 714 31.90 -20.90 -28.14
C ALA A 714 32.17 -21.78 -26.91
N ALA A 715 31.67 -23.02 -26.94
CA ALA A 715 31.96 -24.00 -25.89
C ALA A 715 33.50 -24.10 -25.74
N PRO A 716 34.00 -24.26 -24.51
CA PRO A 716 35.42 -24.37 -24.27
C PRO A 716 36.02 -25.48 -25.11
N ASP A 717 37.28 -25.30 -25.53
CA ASP A 717 38.05 -26.41 -26.08
C ASP A 717 38.33 -27.41 -24.96
N LEU A 718 37.54 -28.48 -24.92
CA LEU A 718 37.63 -29.56 -23.94
C LEU A 718 38.58 -30.68 -24.40
N SER A 719 39.37 -30.45 -25.47
CA SER A 719 40.24 -31.47 -26.05
C SER A 719 41.34 -31.97 -25.10
N SER A 720 41.75 -31.16 -24.12
CA SER A 720 42.73 -31.52 -23.08
C SER A 720 42.11 -31.88 -21.73
N ALA A 721 40.78 -31.84 -21.61
CA ALA A 721 40.12 -32.14 -20.34
C ALA A 721 40.16 -33.63 -20.04
N SER A 722 40.41 -33.97 -18.77
CA SER A 722 40.17 -35.31 -18.26
C SER A 722 38.70 -35.49 -17.93
N TRP A 723 38.12 -36.65 -18.21
CA TRP A 723 36.70 -36.92 -17.95
C TRP A 723 36.55 -38.08 -16.99
N GLY A 724 35.63 -38.00 -16.05
CA GLY A 724 35.41 -39.05 -15.05
C GLY A 724 33.97 -39.20 -14.61
N LEU A 725 33.67 -40.36 -14.02
CA LEU A 725 32.37 -40.67 -13.42
C LEU A 725 32.41 -40.35 -11.92
N CYS A 726 31.53 -39.45 -11.49
CA CYS A 726 31.31 -39.09 -10.09
C CYS A 726 29.87 -39.41 -9.69
N GLY A 727 29.64 -39.90 -8.47
CA GLY A 727 28.32 -40.33 -8.05
C GLY A 727 28.30 -40.90 -6.65
N THR A 728 27.24 -41.66 -6.33
CA THR A 728 27.10 -42.33 -5.04
C THR A 728 28.28 -43.29 -4.76
N HIS A 729 28.91 -43.85 -5.81
CA HIS A 729 30.07 -44.74 -5.67
C HIS A 729 31.33 -44.07 -5.10
N ASN A 730 31.46 -42.75 -5.21
CA ASN A 730 32.57 -41.98 -4.64
C ASN A 730 32.10 -40.80 -3.77
N ASN A 731 30.91 -40.90 -3.19
CA ASN A 731 30.31 -39.88 -2.32
C ASN A 731 30.27 -38.47 -2.97
N TRP A 732 30.00 -38.40 -4.28
CA TRP A 732 29.96 -37.13 -5.02
C TRP A 732 31.26 -36.31 -4.93
N SER A 733 32.38 -36.98 -4.64
CA SER A 733 33.68 -36.36 -4.32
C SER A 733 34.78 -36.93 -5.21
N ALA A 734 35.86 -36.16 -5.41
CA ALA A 734 37.04 -36.66 -6.11
C ALA A 734 37.75 -37.76 -5.28
N PRO A 735 38.52 -38.67 -5.91
CA PRO A 735 38.75 -38.80 -7.35
C PRO A 735 37.59 -39.50 -8.09
N ASP A 736 37.42 -39.15 -9.37
CA ASP A 736 36.46 -39.77 -10.27
C ASP A 736 36.98 -41.09 -10.84
N ILE A 737 36.06 -41.96 -11.27
CA ILE A 737 36.44 -43.11 -12.11
C ILE A 737 36.77 -42.55 -13.49
N GLN A 738 38.05 -42.56 -13.84
CA GLN A 738 38.53 -41.95 -15.07
C GLN A 738 37.97 -42.63 -16.33
N LEU A 739 37.51 -41.81 -17.27
CA LEU A 739 37.19 -42.20 -18.64
C LEU A 739 38.40 -41.92 -19.53
N VAL A 740 38.80 -42.90 -20.34
CA VAL A 740 39.92 -42.80 -21.29
C VAL A 740 39.37 -42.64 -22.70
N TRP A 741 39.90 -41.70 -23.47
CA TRP A 741 39.52 -41.52 -24.87
C TRP A 741 39.93 -42.73 -25.72
N ASP A 742 38.97 -43.34 -26.42
CA ASP A 742 39.22 -44.37 -27.44
C ASP A 742 38.98 -43.78 -28.83
N GLY A 743 40.07 -43.43 -29.52
CA GLY A 743 40.03 -42.83 -30.84
C GLY A 743 39.51 -43.75 -31.96
N THR A 744 39.41 -45.06 -31.73
CA THR A 744 38.91 -46.01 -32.73
C THR A 744 37.39 -45.93 -32.85
N ILE A 745 36.69 -45.74 -31.72
CA ILE A 745 35.24 -45.66 -31.65
C ILE A 745 34.73 -44.23 -31.42
N GLY A 746 35.62 -43.29 -31.10
CA GLY A 746 35.30 -41.88 -30.92
C GLY A 746 34.47 -41.60 -29.66
N LEU A 747 34.77 -42.31 -28.56
CA LEU A 747 34.07 -42.25 -27.27
C LEU A 747 35.06 -42.23 -26.09
N TYR A 748 34.66 -41.61 -24.98
CA TYR A 748 35.33 -41.72 -23.68
C TYR A 748 34.85 -42.98 -22.96
N VAL A 749 35.77 -43.81 -22.45
CA VAL A 749 35.48 -45.18 -21.97
C VAL A 749 36.03 -45.42 -20.56
N ALA A 750 35.19 -45.95 -19.68
CA ALA A 750 35.60 -46.54 -18.41
C ALA A 750 35.24 -48.03 -18.43
N LYS A 751 36.26 -48.88 -18.40
CA LYS A 751 36.08 -50.34 -18.36
C LYS A 751 35.95 -50.82 -16.93
N SER A 752 35.02 -51.75 -16.68
CA SER A 752 34.79 -52.36 -15.36
C SER A 752 34.58 -51.34 -14.22
N ALA A 753 33.88 -50.24 -14.51
CA ALA A 753 33.51 -49.23 -13.54
C ALA A 753 32.50 -49.81 -12.52
N LYS A 754 32.82 -49.71 -11.23
CA LYS A 754 31.91 -50.08 -10.14
C LYS A 754 31.01 -48.90 -9.82
N LEU A 755 29.75 -48.97 -10.25
CA LEU A 755 28.76 -47.93 -10.03
C LEU A 755 27.71 -48.41 -9.03
N THR A 756 27.20 -47.48 -8.22
CA THR A 756 26.04 -47.70 -7.36
C THR A 756 25.16 -46.47 -7.41
N GLY A 757 23.85 -46.66 -7.54
CA GLY A 757 22.86 -45.58 -7.48
C GLY A 757 23.02 -44.56 -8.60
N GLU A 758 23.36 -43.33 -8.23
CA GLU A 758 23.36 -42.17 -9.11
C GLU A 758 24.77 -41.72 -9.47
N PHE A 759 24.95 -41.19 -10.68
CA PHE A 759 26.23 -40.67 -11.17
C PHE A 759 26.06 -39.58 -12.23
N LYS A 760 27.13 -38.84 -12.48
CA LYS A 760 27.32 -37.86 -13.57
C LYS A 760 28.70 -38.06 -14.18
N VAL A 761 28.87 -37.52 -15.38
CA VAL A 761 30.19 -37.41 -16.03
C VAL A 761 30.68 -35.98 -15.81
N ARG A 762 31.89 -35.78 -15.30
CA ARG A 762 32.44 -34.43 -15.10
C ARG A 762 33.89 -34.31 -15.54
N ALA A 763 34.29 -33.11 -15.94
CA ALA A 763 35.64 -32.81 -16.36
C ALA A 763 36.54 -32.49 -15.17
N ASN A 764 37.79 -32.93 -15.21
CA ASN A 764 38.88 -32.53 -14.32
C ASN A 764 38.59 -32.70 -12.82
N ASN A 765 37.81 -33.73 -12.44
CA ASN A 765 37.34 -33.94 -11.06
C ASN A 765 36.61 -32.72 -10.47
N SER A 766 35.98 -31.89 -11.32
CA SER A 766 35.35 -30.62 -10.95
C SER A 766 33.92 -30.56 -11.46
N TRP A 767 33.04 -29.86 -10.76
CA TRP A 767 31.63 -29.75 -11.15
C TRP A 767 31.38 -28.73 -12.28
N GLY A 768 32.32 -27.83 -12.55
CA GLY A 768 32.10 -26.73 -13.50
C GLY A 768 31.97 -27.12 -14.98
N GLU A 769 32.24 -28.38 -15.34
CA GLU A 769 31.81 -28.96 -16.62
C GLU A 769 31.35 -30.40 -16.41
N ASP A 770 30.04 -30.58 -16.29
CA ASP A 770 29.45 -31.89 -16.00
C ASP A 770 28.20 -32.17 -16.82
N TYR A 771 27.86 -33.44 -16.93
CA TYR A 771 26.78 -33.97 -17.75
C TYR A 771 26.00 -35.00 -16.96
N GLY A 772 24.68 -34.87 -17.00
CA GLY A 772 23.74 -35.81 -16.43
C GLY A 772 22.58 -36.08 -17.38
N CYS A 773 21.85 -37.18 -17.17
CA CYS A 773 20.75 -37.61 -18.03
C CYS A 773 19.36 -37.54 -17.36
N GLY A 774 19.28 -37.04 -16.12
CA GLY A 774 18.03 -36.83 -15.39
C GLY A 774 17.18 -38.10 -15.24
N GLY A 775 17.81 -39.26 -15.04
CA GLY A 775 17.09 -40.52 -14.83
C GLY A 775 17.87 -41.78 -15.19
N THR A 776 17.14 -42.91 -15.27
CA THR A 776 17.75 -44.24 -15.40
C THR A 776 18.36 -44.48 -16.77
N VAL A 777 19.62 -44.93 -16.82
CA VAL A 777 20.27 -45.42 -18.05
C VAL A 777 19.92 -46.90 -18.22
N THR A 778 19.33 -47.26 -19.36
CA THR A 778 19.03 -48.66 -19.69
C THR A 778 20.32 -49.38 -20.07
N VAL A 779 20.70 -50.39 -19.27
CA VAL A 779 21.89 -51.21 -19.52
C VAL A 779 21.74 -51.99 -20.83
N ASN A 780 22.80 -52.04 -21.64
CA ASN A 780 22.86 -52.68 -22.95
C ASN A 780 21.90 -52.10 -24.01
N SER A 781 21.42 -50.87 -23.81
CA SER A 781 20.65 -50.18 -24.86
C SER A 781 21.48 -50.01 -26.13
N ALA A 782 20.86 -50.25 -27.28
CA ALA A 782 21.44 -49.92 -28.58
C ALA A 782 21.58 -48.40 -28.76
N THR A 783 20.59 -47.65 -28.29
CA THR A 783 20.58 -46.18 -28.33
C THR A 783 21.15 -45.60 -27.04
N GLY A 784 22.09 -44.66 -27.17
CA GLY A 784 22.65 -43.96 -26.02
C GLY A 784 21.63 -43.05 -25.38
N LYS A 785 21.67 -42.93 -24.06
CA LYS A 785 20.81 -42.01 -23.33
C LYS A 785 21.34 -40.59 -23.48
N SER A 786 20.44 -39.66 -23.82
CA SER A 786 20.79 -38.24 -23.95
C SER A 786 21.29 -37.68 -22.63
N MET A 787 22.36 -36.90 -22.73
CA MET A 787 22.98 -36.18 -21.63
C MET A 787 22.79 -34.68 -21.85
N THR A 788 22.50 -33.98 -20.77
CA THR A 788 22.43 -32.52 -20.74
C THR A 788 23.55 -32.02 -19.85
N ARG A 789 24.26 -30.97 -20.29
CA ARG A 789 25.24 -30.27 -19.47
C ARG A 789 24.55 -29.71 -18.22
N GLY A 790 25.10 -29.92 -17.03
CA GLY A 790 24.44 -29.58 -15.77
C GLY A 790 23.15 -30.36 -15.51
N GLY A 791 22.78 -31.32 -16.37
CA GLY A 791 21.55 -32.09 -16.28
C GLY A 791 21.47 -32.91 -14.99
N GLY A 792 20.26 -33.31 -14.60
CA GLY A 792 20.05 -34.12 -13.39
C GLY A 792 20.82 -35.46 -13.42
N ASN A 793 20.96 -36.09 -12.27
CA ASN A 793 21.77 -37.30 -12.11
C ASN A 793 21.32 -38.45 -13.04
N CYS A 794 22.29 -39.20 -13.57
CA CYS A 794 22.03 -40.49 -14.17
C CYS A 794 21.86 -41.56 -13.09
N LYS A 795 21.03 -42.56 -13.36
CA LYS A 795 20.79 -43.66 -12.42
C LYS A 795 21.07 -45.01 -13.06
N VAL A 796 21.74 -45.90 -12.33
CA VAL A 796 21.95 -47.30 -12.71
C VAL A 796 21.86 -48.18 -11.47
N ALA A 797 21.46 -49.44 -11.64
CA ALA A 797 21.55 -50.42 -10.55
C ALA A 797 23.01 -50.60 -10.11
N SER A 798 23.23 -51.01 -8.86
CA SER A 798 24.58 -51.29 -8.37
C SER A 798 25.19 -52.47 -9.14
N GLY A 799 26.41 -52.31 -9.63
CA GLY A 799 27.05 -53.29 -10.49
C GLY A 799 28.41 -52.84 -11.03
N THR A 800 29.02 -53.72 -11.83
CA THR A 800 30.25 -53.43 -12.59
C THR A 800 29.87 -53.30 -14.06
N TYR A 801 30.28 -52.21 -14.72
CA TYR A 801 29.86 -51.87 -16.08
C TYR A 801 31.01 -51.33 -16.94
N ASP A 802 30.88 -51.47 -18.26
CA ASP A 802 31.63 -50.65 -19.21
C ASP A 802 30.79 -49.42 -19.57
N VAL A 803 31.33 -48.23 -19.35
CA VAL A 803 30.62 -46.96 -19.57
C VAL A 803 31.26 -46.21 -20.73
N TYR A 804 30.43 -45.73 -21.65
CA TYR A 804 30.86 -45.01 -22.85
C TYR A 804 30.16 -43.66 -22.90
N PHE A 805 30.91 -42.59 -23.08
CA PHE A 805 30.41 -41.23 -23.15
C PHE A 805 30.82 -40.57 -24.47
N ASP A 806 29.83 -40.09 -25.21
CA ASP A 806 30.02 -39.25 -26.40
C ASP A 806 29.89 -37.79 -26.00
N LEU A 807 31.01 -37.09 -25.89
CA LEU A 807 31.05 -35.66 -25.58
C LEU A 807 30.38 -34.82 -26.67
N THR A 808 30.60 -35.16 -27.95
CA THR A 808 30.08 -34.40 -29.09
C THR A 808 28.57 -34.60 -29.26
N GLY A 809 28.11 -35.86 -29.30
CA GLY A 809 26.70 -36.21 -29.42
C GLY A 809 25.91 -36.14 -28.12
N LYS A 810 26.59 -35.89 -26.99
CA LYS A 810 26.04 -35.82 -25.63
C LYS A 810 25.19 -37.04 -25.30
N LYS A 811 25.79 -38.23 -25.42
CA LYS A 811 25.12 -39.50 -25.13
C LYS A 811 25.96 -40.36 -24.20
N ILE A 812 25.29 -41.18 -23.40
CA ILE A 812 25.94 -42.18 -22.55
C ILE A 812 25.36 -43.57 -22.78
N TRP A 813 26.23 -44.58 -22.73
CA TRP A 813 25.86 -45.99 -22.72
C TRP A 813 26.49 -46.67 -21.52
N VAL A 814 25.71 -47.56 -20.91
CA VAL A 814 26.19 -48.47 -19.87
C VAL A 814 26.00 -49.89 -20.41
N ARG A 815 27.07 -50.67 -20.44
CA ARG A 815 27.11 -52.04 -20.98
C ARG A 815 27.55 -53.02 -19.89
N THR A 816 27.10 -54.27 -19.99
CA THR A 816 27.70 -55.36 -19.22
C THR A 816 29.19 -55.48 -19.61
N PRO A 817 30.12 -55.65 -18.65
CA PRO A 817 31.55 -55.74 -18.97
C PRO A 817 31.85 -56.81 -20.03
N GLY A 818 32.69 -56.47 -21.00
CA GLY A 818 33.06 -57.38 -22.10
C GLY A 818 32.04 -57.51 -23.24
N SER A 819 30.91 -56.78 -23.18
CA SER A 819 30.01 -56.64 -24.33
C SER A 819 30.66 -55.78 -25.43
N ASP A 820 30.19 -55.94 -26.66
CA ASP A 820 30.59 -55.09 -27.78
C ASP A 820 30.38 -53.60 -27.46
N ALA A 821 31.33 -52.78 -27.91
CA ALA A 821 31.23 -51.33 -27.79
C ALA A 821 29.99 -50.82 -28.54
N PRO A 822 29.30 -49.78 -28.03
CA PRO A 822 28.19 -49.18 -28.75
C PRO A 822 28.70 -48.51 -30.03
N THR A 823 27.90 -48.59 -31.09
CA THR A 823 28.10 -47.77 -32.30
C THR A 823 27.59 -46.36 -32.04
N LYS A 824 28.44 -45.37 -32.31
CA LYS A 824 28.14 -43.93 -32.15
C LYS A 824 26.98 -43.47 -33.03
#